data_AF-A6KG06-F1
#
_entry.id   AF-A6KG06-F1
#
_cell.length_a   1.000
_cell.length_b   1.000
_cell.length_c   1.000
_cell.angle_alpha   90.00
_cell.angle_beta   90.00
_cell.angle_gamma   90.00
#
_symmetry.space_group_name_H-M   'P 1'
#
loop_
_entity.id
_entity.type
_entity.pdbx_description
1 polymer ?
#
loop_
_entity_poly.entity_id
_entity_poly.type
_entity_poly.pdbx_seq_one_letter_code
_entity_poly.pdbx_strand_id
1 'polypeptide(L)'
;MAEPRILLLLCILVLCLAGSGFIRGQTVRSKRCDIHTKFITHTPCTACAAIRRRLCPSGWSRNFPEKILLDCRYELQLRGSVVSLSGCSQECWKDVVQKACCPGYWGSQCYECPGGPATPCSGHGTCLDGIGGNGTCVCQENFSGSACQDCRDPNRFGPDCQSVCNCVHGVCSRGPQGNGSCQCFAGYTGPHCDQELPVCQSLRCPQNSQCSAEAPACKCLPGYIQQDNACLPLDPCQPSPCSSLARCSVTPSGQPQCHCPENYHGDGKVCLPQDPCLTNFGGCPSNSTFCLYRAPGKATCMCWPGMTSINNDASEGCHVSCKPHSCDKSATCQVTPDRKTSCVCKSDEVGDGYACYGHLLHEVQRANQIGLVLLRLRVAIAMLEQGCQEILTTSGPFTVLVPSMFSVSAISSSNMNRYSYKYEDQPQQFSIQKANYIAANGVFHTVTALRWQLPPPLPGDPKKTVGQILASTEAFTRFETILENCGLPAMLDGPGPFTVFAPSNEAVDSLRDGRLIYLFTAGLSKLQELVRYHIYNHGQLTVEKLISKGRFLTMANQVLTVNISEEGRILLGPEGVPVRRVDVPAANGVIHMLEGILLPPTILPILPKHCDEEQHQTVLGSCVDCQALNTSICPPNSVKMDIFPKECVYTHDPAGLNVLKKGCAEYCNQTITVRGLGRLCPLGTLGISSLSGVPKLC
;
A
#
# COMPACT_ATOMS: atom_id res chain seq x y z
N MET A 1 21.24 49.18 10.08
CA MET A 1 20.33 48.19 10.69
C MET A 1 19.00 48.92 10.91
N ALA A 2 17.89 48.64 10.25
CA ALA A 2 17.42 47.43 9.59
C ALA A 2 16.56 47.76 8.36
N GLU A 3 16.69 46.91 7.34
CA GLU A 3 15.77 46.70 6.21
C GLU A 3 14.58 45.79 6.63
N PRO A 4 13.82 45.14 5.71
CA PRO A 4 12.58 45.60 5.12
C PRO A 4 11.42 44.63 5.46
N ARG A 5 10.35 45.09 6.12
CA ARG A 5 9.17 44.23 6.40
C ARG A 5 7.81 44.78 5.98
N ILE A 6 7.78 45.93 5.30
CA ILE A 6 6.50 46.60 4.99
C ILE A 6 6.14 46.49 3.49
N LEU A 7 7.09 46.16 2.60
CA LEU A 7 6.80 45.98 1.17
C LEU A 7 6.25 44.58 0.81
N LEU A 8 6.40 43.57 1.68
CA LEU A 8 5.91 42.22 1.40
C LEU A 8 4.41 42.04 1.65
N LEU A 9 3.80 42.83 2.54
CA LEU A 9 2.38 42.70 2.89
C LEU A 9 1.43 43.35 1.85
N LEU A 10 1.91 44.33 1.09
CA LEU A 10 1.13 44.96 0.00
C LEU A 10 1.15 44.16 -1.31
N CYS A 11 2.18 43.33 -1.56
CA CYS A 11 2.17 42.40 -2.69
C CYS A 11 1.28 41.17 -2.45
N ILE A 12 1.06 40.75 -1.19
CA ILE A 12 0.25 39.56 -0.89
C ILE A 12 -1.26 39.86 -0.98
N LEU A 13 -1.69 41.12 -0.77
CA LEU A 13 -3.10 41.51 -0.95
C LEU A 13 -3.52 41.72 -2.40
N VAL A 14 -2.57 41.93 -3.33
CA VAL A 14 -2.88 42.03 -4.77
C VAL A 14 -2.82 40.67 -5.49
N LEU A 15 -2.14 39.67 -4.91
CA LEU A 15 -2.09 38.31 -5.47
C LEU A 15 -3.23 37.37 -4.98
N CYS A 16 -3.99 37.76 -3.95
CA CYS A 16 -5.20 37.01 -3.53
C CYS A 16 -6.51 37.43 -4.24
N LEU A 17 -6.46 38.41 -5.16
CA LEU A 17 -7.60 38.76 -6.03
C LEU A 17 -7.38 38.41 -7.51
N ALA A 18 -6.38 37.57 -7.80
CA ALA A 18 -6.14 36.97 -9.11
C ALA A 18 -6.36 35.44 -9.07
N GLY A 19 -7.48 35.04 -8.45
CA GLY A 19 -8.05 33.69 -8.52
C GLY A 19 -9.49 33.68 -9.03
N SER A 20 -10.02 34.84 -9.42
CA SER A 20 -11.20 34.92 -10.28
C SER A 20 -10.72 34.66 -11.70
N GLY A 21 -10.75 33.37 -12.08
CA GLY A 21 -10.73 33.01 -13.49
C GLY A 21 -11.78 33.88 -14.19
N PHE A 22 -11.31 34.78 -15.05
CA PHE A 22 -12.12 35.49 -16.01
C PHE A 22 -12.88 34.41 -16.80
N ILE A 23 -14.13 34.13 -16.42
CA ILE A 23 -15.12 33.56 -17.34
C ILE A 23 -15.47 34.70 -18.29
N ARG A 24 -14.53 35.01 -19.16
CA ARG A 24 -14.78 35.75 -20.39
C ARG A 24 -15.69 34.84 -21.19
N GLY A 25 -16.99 35.17 -21.22
CA GLY A 25 -18.10 34.42 -21.82
C GLY A 25 -17.66 33.24 -22.68
N GLN A 26 -17.37 32.11 -22.03
CA GLN A 26 -17.34 30.85 -22.75
C GLN A 26 -18.80 30.56 -23.02
N THR A 27 -19.22 30.75 -24.27
CA THR A 27 -20.42 30.12 -24.79
C THR A 27 -20.26 28.63 -24.54
N VAL A 28 -20.94 28.13 -23.51
CA VAL A 28 -20.91 26.74 -23.11
C VAL A 28 -21.45 25.93 -24.30
N ARG A 29 -20.56 25.32 -25.09
CA ARG A 29 -20.93 24.54 -26.28
C ARG A 29 -21.60 23.20 -25.94
N SER A 30 -21.61 22.80 -24.67
CA SER A 30 -22.16 21.52 -24.20
C SER A 30 -23.31 21.74 -23.23
N LYS A 31 -24.46 21.11 -23.47
CA LYS A 31 -25.61 21.14 -22.54
C LYS A 31 -25.34 20.38 -21.22
N ARG A 32 -24.28 19.57 -21.21
CA ARG A 32 -23.84 18.70 -20.10
C ARG A 32 -22.56 19.23 -19.47
N CYS A 33 -22.58 19.33 -18.16
CA CYS A 33 -21.45 19.71 -17.30
C CYS A 33 -21.14 18.57 -16.32
N ASP A 34 -21.03 17.36 -16.87
CA ASP A 34 -20.79 16.15 -16.09
C ASP A 34 -19.45 16.25 -15.33
N ILE A 35 -19.46 15.86 -14.05
CA ILE A 35 -18.27 15.91 -13.19
C ILE A 35 -17.60 14.55 -13.21
N HIS A 36 -16.35 14.50 -13.68
CA HIS A 36 -15.54 13.30 -13.69
C HIS A 36 -14.71 13.23 -12.41
N THR A 37 -15.00 12.25 -11.55
CA THR A 37 -14.23 12.02 -10.33
C THR A 37 -13.56 10.66 -10.39
N LYS A 38 -12.24 10.64 -10.19
CA LYS A 38 -11.46 9.40 -10.11
C LYS A 38 -11.33 8.98 -8.64
N PHE A 39 -11.88 7.82 -8.31
CA PHE A 39 -11.71 7.19 -7.01
C PHE A 39 -10.58 6.16 -7.07
N ILE A 40 -9.84 6.05 -5.98
CA ILE A 40 -8.79 5.04 -5.78
C ILE A 40 -9.15 4.24 -4.55
N THR A 41 -9.02 2.92 -4.63
CA THR A 41 -9.20 1.98 -3.52
C THR A 41 -8.12 0.90 -3.59
N HIS A 42 -7.94 0.18 -2.49
CA HIS A 42 -7.00 -0.94 -2.42
C HIS A 42 -7.75 -2.24 -2.17
N THR A 43 -7.31 -3.31 -2.83
CA THR A 43 -7.79 -4.66 -2.49
C THR A 43 -7.37 -5.02 -1.07
N PRO A 44 -8.13 -5.88 -0.36
CA PRO A 44 -7.70 -6.37 0.95
C PRO A 44 -6.32 -7.00 0.86
N CYS A 45 -5.55 -6.93 1.95
CA CYS A 45 -4.23 -7.56 1.97
C CYS A 45 -4.37 -9.08 1.77
N THR A 46 -3.48 -9.68 0.98
CA THR A 46 -3.45 -11.12 0.74
C THR A 46 -2.02 -11.57 0.44
N ALA A 47 -1.79 -12.89 0.31
CA ALA A 47 -0.50 -13.41 -0.10
C ALA A 47 -0.05 -12.77 -1.44
N CYS A 48 1.19 -12.29 -1.53
CA CYS A 48 1.73 -11.67 -2.74
C CYS A 48 1.68 -12.59 -3.97
N ALA A 49 1.69 -13.91 -3.76
CA ALA A 49 1.50 -14.88 -4.84
C ALA A 49 0.04 -14.91 -5.36
N ALA A 50 -0.95 -14.63 -4.51
CA ALA A 50 -2.37 -14.61 -4.85
C ALA A 50 -2.83 -13.27 -5.48
N ILE A 51 -2.12 -12.16 -5.20
CA ILE A 51 -2.55 -10.82 -5.61
C ILE A 51 -2.73 -10.67 -7.13
N ARG A 52 -1.88 -11.30 -7.95
CA ARG A 52 -1.96 -11.19 -9.42
C ARG A 52 -3.25 -11.77 -10.00
N ARG A 53 -3.82 -12.78 -9.33
CA ARG A 53 -5.08 -13.39 -9.73
C ARG A 53 -6.29 -12.66 -9.17
N ARG A 54 -6.12 -11.88 -8.10
CA ARG A 54 -7.19 -11.13 -7.45
C ARG A 54 -7.72 -10.02 -8.36
N LEU A 55 -9.00 -10.06 -8.68
CA LEU A 55 -9.66 -9.00 -9.45
C LEU A 55 -9.94 -7.78 -8.57
N CYS A 56 -10.01 -6.60 -9.21
CA CYS A 56 -10.53 -5.42 -8.54
C CYS A 56 -12.02 -5.62 -8.22
N PRO A 57 -12.54 -4.97 -7.17
CA PRO A 57 -13.97 -5.06 -6.83
C PRO A 57 -14.85 -4.68 -8.02
N SER A 58 -16.05 -5.24 -8.12
CA SER A 58 -16.92 -5.04 -9.28
C SER A 58 -17.19 -3.56 -9.57
N GLY A 59 -16.86 -3.13 -10.78
CA GLY A 59 -16.96 -1.73 -11.23
C GLY A 59 -15.70 -0.90 -10.99
N TRP A 60 -14.61 -1.51 -10.52
CA TRP A 60 -13.27 -0.93 -10.42
C TRP A 60 -12.32 -1.60 -11.41
N SER A 61 -11.38 -0.84 -11.94
CA SER A 61 -10.42 -1.24 -12.96
C SER A 61 -9.01 -1.31 -12.39
N ARG A 62 -8.16 -2.16 -13.00
CA ARG A 62 -6.74 -2.24 -12.67
C ARG A 62 -5.99 -1.05 -13.26
N ASN A 63 -5.01 -0.53 -12.51
CA ASN A 63 -4.08 0.46 -13.04
C ASN A 63 -2.95 -0.27 -13.80
N PHE A 64 -2.54 0.23 -14.97
CA PHE A 64 -1.42 -0.31 -15.74
C PHE A 64 -0.34 0.76 -15.89
N PRO A 65 0.92 0.51 -15.48
CA PRO A 65 1.46 -0.73 -14.89
C PRO A 65 0.89 -1.06 -13.50
N GLU A 66 0.84 -2.36 -13.15
CA GLU A 66 0.28 -2.83 -11.88
C GLU A 66 1.07 -2.26 -10.69
N LYS A 67 0.41 -1.41 -9.88
CA LYS A 67 0.96 -0.93 -8.62
C LYS A 67 0.58 -1.88 -7.49
N ILE A 68 1.52 -2.75 -7.13
CA ILE A 68 1.41 -3.68 -6.00
C ILE A 68 2.17 -3.08 -4.82
N LEU A 69 1.48 -2.86 -3.70
CA LEU A 69 2.09 -2.37 -2.46
C LEU A 69 2.50 -3.57 -1.60
N LEU A 70 3.75 -3.61 -1.15
CA LEU A 70 4.32 -4.67 -0.30
C LEU A 70 4.15 -4.42 1.23
N ASP A 71 3.50 -3.32 1.60
CA ASP A 71 3.47 -2.82 3.00
C ASP A 71 2.16 -3.16 3.73
N CYS A 72 1.62 -4.36 3.50
CA CYS A 72 0.42 -4.78 4.22
C CYS A 72 0.64 -6.13 4.92
N ARG A 73 -0.15 -6.37 5.97
CA ARG A 73 -0.19 -7.66 6.67
C ARG A 73 -1.59 -8.24 6.59
N TYR A 74 -1.68 -9.55 6.44
CA TYR A 74 -2.95 -10.28 6.47
C TYR A 74 -2.92 -11.33 7.59
N GLU A 75 -4.08 -11.57 8.18
CA GLU A 75 -4.27 -12.55 9.22
C GLU A 75 -4.82 -13.84 8.61
N LEU A 76 -4.24 -14.97 8.99
CA LEU A 76 -4.66 -16.28 8.54
C LEU A 76 -4.86 -17.20 9.74
N GLN A 77 -5.97 -17.93 9.75
CA GLN A 77 -6.26 -18.87 10.81
C GLN A 77 -5.68 -20.24 10.45
N LEU A 78 -4.57 -20.60 11.09
CA LEU A 78 -3.87 -21.87 10.88
C LEU A 78 -4.02 -22.75 12.13
N ARG A 79 -4.76 -23.87 11.99
CA ARG A 79 -5.02 -24.86 13.07
C ARG A 79 -5.38 -24.23 14.43
N GLY A 80 -6.20 -23.18 14.42
CA GLY A 80 -6.72 -22.54 15.64
C GLY A 80 -5.89 -21.37 16.17
N SER A 81 -4.72 -21.07 15.59
CA SER A 81 -3.93 -19.87 15.89
C SER A 81 -4.02 -18.86 14.75
N VAL A 82 -4.18 -17.57 15.08
CA VAL A 82 -4.16 -16.49 14.08
C VAL A 82 -2.71 -16.07 13.84
N VAL A 83 -2.24 -16.20 12.61
CA VAL A 83 -0.88 -15.84 12.22
C VAL A 83 -0.93 -14.60 11.34
N SER A 84 -0.12 -13.59 11.68
CA SER A 84 0.02 -12.35 10.91
C SER A 84 1.19 -12.47 9.94
N LEU A 85 0.90 -12.46 8.64
CA LEU A 85 1.87 -12.63 7.57
C LEU A 85 2.00 -11.37 6.73
N SER A 86 3.20 -11.11 6.20
CA SER A 86 3.42 -10.05 5.20
C SER A 86 2.69 -10.38 3.91
N GLY A 87 1.93 -9.43 3.37
CA GLY A 87 1.16 -9.59 2.15
C GLY A 87 1.29 -8.41 1.21
N CYS A 88 0.53 -8.48 0.12
CA CYS A 88 0.45 -7.44 -0.88
C CYS A 88 -0.99 -6.97 -1.06
N SER A 89 -1.15 -5.68 -1.39
CA SER A 89 -2.41 -5.09 -1.82
C SER A 89 -2.26 -4.47 -3.20
N GLN A 90 -3.35 -4.43 -3.97
CA GLN A 90 -3.36 -3.88 -5.32
C GLN A 90 -4.22 -2.62 -5.36
N GLU A 91 -3.69 -1.57 -5.99
CA GLU A 91 -4.44 -0.34 -6.27
C GLU A 91 -5.45 -0.56 -7.41
N CYS A 92 -6.70 -0.19 -7.15
CA CYS A 92 -7.82 -0.24 -8.07
C CYS A 92 -8.41 1.17 -8.22
N TRP A 93 -8.81 1.53 -9.44
CA TRP A 93 -9.38 2.86 -9.71
C TRP A 93 -10.74 2.75 -10.37
N LYS A 94 -11.57 3.77 -10.19
CA LYS A 94 -12.88 3.88 -10.83
C LYS A 94 -13.17 5.33 -11.17
N ASP A 95 -13.51 5.58 -12.44
CA ASP A 95 -14.06 6.85 -12.85
C ASP A 95 -15.58 6.84 -12.64
N VAL A 96 -16.06 7.76 -11.82
CA VAL A 96 -17.49 7.99 -11.63
C VAL A 96 -17.83 9.31 -12.28
N VAL A 97 -18.74 9.25 -13.25
CA VAL A 97 -19.29 10.43 -13.91
C VAL A 97 -20.58 10.80 -13.21
N GLN A 98 -20.56 11.90 -12.45
CA GLN A 98 -21.78 12.47 -11.90
C GLN A 98 -22.43 13.32 -12.99
N LYS A 99 -23.58 12.84 -13.49
CA LYS A 99 -24.31 13.55 -14.54
C LYS A 99 -24.84 14.88 -14.00
N ALA A 100 -24.56 15.97 -14.70
CA ALA A 100 -25.02 17.30 -14.34
C ALA A 100 -25.31 18.15 -15.58
N CYS A 101 -26.34 18.98 -15.47
CA CYS A 101 -26.64 19.98 -16.49
C CYS A 101 -25.83 21.24 -16.23
N CYS A 102 -25.42 21.92 -17.30
CA CYS A 102 -24.84 23.24 -17.17
C CYS A 102 -25.91 24.26 -16.70
N PRO A 103 -25.50 25.40 -16.12
CA PRO A 103 -26.44 26.45 -15.72
C PRO A 103 -27.36 26.86 -16.88
N GLY A 104 -28.65 27.04 -16.58
CA GLY A 104 -29.66 27.35 -17.60
C GLY A 104 -30.19 26.13 -18.38
N TYR A 105 -29.81 24.92 -17.98
CA TYR A 105 -30.32 23.66 -18.53
C TYR A 105 -30.85 22.72 -17.43
N TRP A 106 -31.88 21.95 -17.73
CA TRP A 106 -32.61 21.15 -16.72
C TRP A 106 -33.08 19.78 -17.21
N GLY A 107 -33.35 18.88 -16.26
CA GLY A 107 -33.88 17.54 -16.51
C GLY A 107 -32.85 16.52 -17.02
N SER A 108 -33.27 15.26 -17.22
CA SER A 108 -32.39 14.14 -17.54
C SER A 108 -31.62 14.26 -18.87
N GLN A 109 -32.14 15.09 -19.80
CA GLN A 109 -31.53 15.39 -21.10
C GLN A 109 -30.95 16.81 -21.19
N CYS A 110 -30.97 17.59 -20.10
CA CYS A 110 -30.52 18.98 -20.07
C CYS A 110 -31.20 19.84 -21.16
N TYR A 111 -32.53 19.92 -21.06
CA TYR A 111 -33.35 20.84 -21.84
C TYR A 111 -33.02 22.28 -21.49
N GLU A 112 -33.18 23.18 -22.45
CA GLU A 112 -32.96 24.61 -22.21
C GLU A 112 -34.06 25.17 -21.30
N CYS A 113 -33.69 26.03 -20.36
CA CYS A 113 -34.66 26.78 -19.57
C CYS A 113 -35.50 27.70 -20.49
N PRO A 114 -36.78 27.94 -20.15
CA PRO A 114 -37.59 28.93 -20.86
C PRO A 114 -36.89 30.30 -20.89
N GLY A 115 -36.94 31.02 -22.01
CA GLY A 115 -36.19 32.28 -22.21
C GLY A 115 -34.72 32.09 -22.65
N GLY A 116 -34.24 30.85 -22.73
CA GLY A 116 -32.93 30.48 -23.25
C GLY A 116 -31.88 30.25 -22.16
N PRO A 117 -30.75 29.59 -22.49
CA PRO A 117 -29.73 29.23 -21.51
C PRO A 117 -28.88 30.41 -21.02
N ALA A 118 -28.76 31.48 -21.82
CA ALA A 118 -28.00 32.67 -21.47
C ALA A 118 -28.76 33.61 -20.53
N THR A 119 -30.09 33.70 -20.70
CA THR A 119 -30.99 34.53 -19.90
C THR A 119 -32.21 33.71 -19.48
N PRO A 120 -32.05 32.75 -18.54
CA PRO A 120 -33.16 31.92 -18.08
C PRO A 120 -34.32 32.76 -17.57
N CYS A 121 -35.55 32.31 -17.84
CA CYS A 121 -36.79 33.00 -17.49
C CYS A 121 -36.84 34.44 -18.02
N SER A 122 -36.33 34.64 -19.24
CA SER A 122 -36.24 35.94 -19.92
C SER A 122 -35.50 37.02 -19.12
N GLY A 123 -34.70 36.63 -18.12
CA GLY A 123 -34.03 37.55 -17.19
C GLY A 123 -34.89 38.09 -16.05
N HIS A 124 -36.17 37.70 -15.96
CA HIS A 124 -37.15 38.21 -15.00
C HIS A 124 -37.59 37.17 -13.97
N GLY A 125 -36.77 36.13 -13.75
CA GLY A 125 -37.06 35.06 -12.82
C GLY A 125 -35.88 34.12 -12.61
N THR A 126 -36.10 33.08 -11.82
CA THR A 126 -35.11 32.01 -11.59
C THR A 126 -35.66 30.70 -12.14
N CYS A 127 -34.86 30.02 -12.97
CA CYS A 127 -35.20 28.71 -13.49
C CYS A 127 -34.84 27.64 -12.46
N LEU A 128 -35.73 26.68 -12.22
CA LEU A 128 -35.40 25.45 -11.50
C LEU A 128 -34.58 24.53 -12.41
N ASP A 129 -33.29 24.85 -12.52
CA ASP A 129 -32.33 24.18 -13.38
C ASP A 129 -31.61 22.99 -12.71
N GLY A 130 -30.75 22.30 -13.46
CA GLY A 130 -30.08 21.09 -12.99
C GLY A 130 -30.84 19.78 -13.29
N ILE A 131 -30.19 18.64 -13.04
CA ILE A 131 -30.69 17.32 -13.49
C ILE A 131 -31.99 16.87 -12.79
N GLY A 132 -32.23 17.36 -11.56
CA GLY A 132 -33.47 17.17 -10.81
C GLY A 132 -34.45 18.34 -10.90
N GLY A 133 -34.05 19.42 -11.58
CA GLY A 133 -34.92 20.56 -11.85
C GLY A 133 -36.00 20.18 -12.88
N ASN A 134 -37.13 20.87 -12.83
CA ASN A 134 -38.25 20.66 -13.74
C ASN A 134 -38.40 21.81 -14.76
N GLY A 135 -37.45 22.75 -14.80
CA GLY A 135 -37.45 23.87 -15.74
C GLY A 135 -38.50 24.94 -15.49
N THR A 136 -39.22 24.86 -14.37
CA THR A 136 -40.21 25.88 -14.03
C THR A 136 -39.51 27.19 -13.72
N CYS A 137 -40.01 28.27 -14.33
CA CYS A 137 -39.57 29.62 -14.04
C CYS A 137 -40.36 30.20 -12.87
N VAL A 138 -39.65 30.57 -11.80
CA VAL A 138 -40.23 31.34 -10.69
C VAL A 138 -40.06 32.82 -11.02
N CYS A 139 -41.16 33.46 -11.42
CA CYS A 139 -41.15 34.85 -11.85
C CYS A 139 -41.11 35.84 -10.67
N GLN A 140 -40.44 36.97 -10.91
CA GLN A 140 -40.49 38.14 -10.04
C GLN A 140 -41.91 38.74 -10.01
N GLU A 141 -42.25 39.51 -8.98
CA GLU A 141 -43.64 39.90 -8.66
C GLU A 141 -44.43 40.57 -9.80
N ASN A 142 -43.76 41.34 -10.68
CA ASN A 142 -44.37 42.09 -11.77
C ASN A 142 -44.47 41.33 -13.10
N PHE A 143 -43.90 40.12 -13.18
CA PHE A 143 -43.82 39.33 -14.40
C PHE A 143 -44.67 38.07 -14.31
N SER A 144 -45.05 37.55 -15.47
CA SER A 144 -45.91 36.39 -15.62
C SER A 144 -45.62 35.65 -16.93
N GLY A 145 -46.27 34.51 -17.12
CA GLY A 145 -46.01 33.59 -18.22
C GLY A 145 -44.99 32.51 -17.85
N SER A 146 -44.96 31.43 -18.64
CA SER A 146 -44.09 30.26 -18.42
C SER A 146 -42.58 30.56 -18.49
N ALA A 147 -42.18 31.67 -19.12
CA ALA A 147 -40.81 32.13 -19.23
C ALA A 147 -40.62 33.53 -18.62
N CYS A 148 -41.56 34.02 -17.80
CA CYS A 148 -41.58 35.38 -17.24
C CYS A 148 -41.46 36.48 -18.30
N GLN A 149 -42.04 36.22 -19.49
CA GLN A 149 -41.93 37.07 -20.66
C GLN A 149 -43.02 38.14 -20.74
N ASP A 150 -44.09 38.01 -19.96
CA ASP A 150 -45.26 38.87 -20.00
C ASP A 150 -45.35 39.72 -18.71
N CYS A 151 -45.84 40.96 -18.78
CA CYS A 151 -46.18 41.71 -17.57
C CYS A 151 -47.37 41.05 -16.88
N ARG A 152 -47.32 40.91 -15.55
CA ARG A 152 -48.44 40.36 -14.76
C ARG A 152 -49.71 41.20 -14.91
N ASP A 153 -49.56 42.53 -14.95
CA ASP A 153 -50.64 43.45 -15.27
C ASP A 153 -50.66 43.72 -16.79
N PRO A 154 -51.73 43.36 -17.50
CA PRO A 154 -51.80 43.50 -18.96
C PRO A 154 -51.83 44.95 -19.44
N ASN A 155 -52.05 45.93 -18.56
CA ASN A 155 -52.02 47.35 -18.91
C ASN A 155 -50.66 48.01 -18.69
N ARG A 156 -49.61 47.24 -18.37
CA ARG A 156 -48.27 47.78 -18.10
C ARG A 156 -47.27 47.53 -19.22
N PHE A 157 -46.24 48.36 -19.27
CA PHE A 157 -45.16 48.31 -20.24
C PHE A 157 -43.81 48.74 -19.65
N GLY A 158 -42.74 48.50 -20.41
CA GLY A 158 -41.36 48.84 -20.06
C GLY A 158 -40.63 47.69 -19.35
N PRO A 159 -39.30 47.79 -19.22
CA PRO A 159 -38.43 46.67 -18.83
C PRO A 159 -38.74 46.11 -17.43
N ASP A 160 -39.33 46.91 -16.55
CA ASP A 160 -39.73 46.51 -15.17
C ASP A 160 -41.26 46.33 -15.01
N CYS A 161 -42.03 46.46 -16.11
CA CYS A 161 -43.49 46.41 -16.11
C CYS A 161 -44.15 47.38 -15.11
N GLN A 162 -43.56 48.56 -14.89
CA GLN A 162 -44.09 49.55 -13.94
C GLN A 162 -44.98 50.61 -14.61
N SER A 163 -44.65 51.01 -15.84
CA SER A 163 -45.35 52.08 -16.55
C SER A 163 -46.73 51.64 -17.03
N VAL A 164 -47.73 52.51 -16.90
CA VAL A 164 -49.13 52.19 -17.22
C VAL A 164 -49.51 52.77 -18.58
N CYS A 165 -50.10 51.96 -19.44
CA CYS A 165 -50.69 52.39 -20.70
C CYS A 165 -51.93 53.25 -20.45
N ASN A 166 -51.97 54.45 -21.04
CA ASN A 166 -53.09 55.39 -20.93
C ASN A 166 -53.73 55.69 -22.29
N CYS A 167 -53.90 54.67 -23.14
CA CYS A 167 -54.57 54.84 -24.43
C CYS A 167 -56.08 54.76 -24.24
N VAL A 168 -56.82 55.80 -24.63
CA VAL A 168 -58.28 55.85 -24.48
C VAL A 168 -58.95 55.05 -25.60
N HIS A 169 -58.68 55.42 -26.86
CA HIS A 169 -59.21 54.73 -28.05
C HIS A 169 -58.08 54.18 -28.93
N GLY A 170 -57.27 53.29 -28.38
CA GLY A 170 -56.18 52.67 -29.14
C GLY A 170 -55.57 51.45 -28.47
N VAL A 171 -54.71 50.76 -29.21
CA VAL A 171 -53.92 49.62 -28.72
C VAL A 171 -52.57 50.13 -28.24
N CYS A 172 -52.25 49.84 -26.98
CA CYS A 172 -50.95 50.19 -26.41
C CYS A 172 -49.87 49.13 -26.76
N SER A 173 -48.65 49.58 -27.01
CA SER A 173 -47.44 48.74 -27.01
C SER A 173 -47.09 48.30 -25.59
N ARG A 174 -47.75 47.22 -25.13
CA ARG A 174 -47.67 46.62 -23.79
C ARG A 174 -46.48 45.65 -23.65
N GLY A 175 -46.20 45.24 -22.42
CA GLY A 175 -45.22 44.19 -22.12
C GLY A 175 -43.80 44.71 -21.84
N PRO A 176 -42.84 43.82 -21.51
CA PRO A 176 -41.51 44.21 -21.07
C PRO A 176 -40.68 44.97 -22.13
N GLN A 177 -40.90 44.65 -23.41
CA GLN A 177 -40.29 45.36 -24.54
C GLN A 177 -41.17 46.49 -25.10
N GLY A 178 -42.38 46.66 -24.56
CA GLY A 178 -43.32 47.69 -24.98
C GLY A 178 -42.83 49.09 -24.59
N ASN A 179 -43.03 50.07 -25.48
CA ASN A 179 -42.65 51.46 -25.24
C ASN A 179 -43.83 52.34 -24.81
N GLY A 180 -45.03 51.75 -24.63
CA GLY A 180 -46.23 52.48 -24.21
C GLY A 180 -46.87 53.34 -25.29
N SER A 181 -46.38 53.28 -26.53
CA SER A 181 -46.97 54.03 -27.64
C SER A 181 -48.38 53.53 -27.93
N CYS A 182 -49.29 54.47 -28.19
CA CYS A 182 -50.68 54.19 -28.52
C CYS A 182 -50.88 54.17 -30.03
N GLN A 183 -51.29 53.02 -30.57
CA GLN A 183 -51.80 52.93 -31.92
C GLN A 183 -53.30 53.25 -31.90
N CYS A 184 -53.66 54.44 -32.35
CA CYS A 184 -55.04 54.91 -32.30
C CYS A 184 -55.96 54.11 -33.23
N PHE A 185 -57.16 53.83 -32.76
CA PHE A 185 -58.23 53.33 -33.61
C PHE A 185 -58.62 54.41 -34.63
N ALA A 186 -59.14 53.98 -35.79
CA ALA A 186 -59.38 54.88 -36.91
C ALA A 186 -60.36 56.00 -36.53
N GLY A 187 -60.00 57.26 -36.75
CA GLY A 187 -60.87 58.41 -36.40
C GLY A 187 -60.53 59.05 -35.06
N TYR A 188 -59.59 58.48 -34.31
CA TYR A 188 -58.95 59.10 -33.15
C TYR A 188 -57.48 59.44 -33.44
N THR A 189 -56.98 60.51 -32.85
CA THR A 189 -55.59 60.97 -32.97
C THR A 189 -55.08 61.47 -31.61
N GLY A 190 -53.82 61.91 -31.57
CA GLY A 190 -53.13 62.32 -30.36
C GLY A 190 -52.34 61.19 -29.69
N PRO A 191 -51.43 61.51 -28.76
CA PRO A 191 -50.54 60.55 -28.12
C PRO A 191 -51.28 59.52 -27.24
N HIS A 192 -52.49 59.85 -26.78
CA HIS A 192 -53.35 58.97 -25.97
C HIS A 192 -54.63 58.53 -26.70
N CYS A 193 -54.78 58.87 -27.98
CA CYS A 193 -55.95 58.53 -28.80
C CYS A 193 -57.27 59.04 -28.19
N ASP A 194 -57.23 60.23 -27.61
CA ASP A 194 -58.32 60.90 -26.92
C ASP A 194 -59.01 61.96 -27.81
N GLN A 195 -58.43 62.28 -28.97
CA GLN A 195 -58.92 63.35 -29.85
C GLN A 195 -59.67 62.78 -31.06
N GLU A 196 -60.95 63.10 -31.22
CA GLU A 196 -61.74 62.71 -32.41
C GLU A 196 -61.40 63.58 -33.63
N LEU A 197 -61.28 62.93 -34.79
CA LEU A 197 -61.06 63.61 -36.07
C LEU A 197 -62.38 64.26 -36.55
N PRO A 198 -62.39 65.57 -36.88
CA PRO A 198 -63.61 66.29 -37.26
C PRO A 198 -64.36 65.69 -38.45
N VAL A 199 -63.64 65.06 -39.40
CA VAL A 199 -64.18 64.46 -40.62
C VAL A 199 -65.02 63.21 -40.33
N CYS A 200 -64.83 62.58 -39.17
CA CYS A 200 -65.48 61.32 -38.79
C CYS A 200 -66.73 61.50 -37.90
N GLN A 201 -67.02 62.72 -37.44
CA GLN A 201 -68.20 63.00 -36.60
C GLN A 201 -69.54 62.89 -37.35
N SER A 202 -69.53 62.90 -38.70
CA SER A 202 -70.73 62.90 -39.54
C SER A 202 -70.96 61.60 -40.34
N LEU A 203 -70.06 60.61 -40.25
CA LEU A 203 -70.10 59.37 -41.03
C LEU A 203 -70.63 58.19 -40.17
N ARG A 204 -71.69 57.49 -40.60
CA ARG A 204 -72.17 56.28 -39.91
C ARG A 204 -71.55 55.02 -40.51
N CYS A 205 -70.75 54.31 -39.72
CA CYS A 205 -70.07 53.09 -40.13
C CYS A 205 -70.79 51.81 -39.66
N PRO A 206 -70.70 50.69 -40.43
CA PRO A 206 -71.25 49.39 -40.04
C PRO A 206 -70.58 48.82 -38.77
N GLN A 207 -71.21 47.83 -38.11
CA GLN A 207 -70.66 47.21 -36.90
C GLN A 207 -69.22 46.68 -37.12
N ASN A 208 -68.37 46.84 -36.10
CA ASN A 208 -66.94 46.49 -36.11
C ASN A 208 -66.09 47.25 -37.14
N SER A 209 -66.54 48.45 -37.55
CA SER A 209 -65.80 49.35 -38.44
C SER A 209 -65.81 50.78 -37.93
N GLN A 210 -64.80 51.56 -38.34
CA GLN A 210 -64.57 52.91 -37.86
C GLN A 210 -63.98 53.80 -38.98
N CYS A 211 -64.32 55.08 -38.96
CA CYS A 211 -63.93 56.04 -39.99
C CYS A 211 -62.43 56.35 -39.97
N SER A 212 -61.74 56.31 -41.11
CA SER A 212 -60.31 56.65 -41.24
C SER A 212 -60.12 58.04 -41.86
N ALA A 213 -59.14 58.82 -41.38
CA ALA A 213 -58.84 60.15 -41.93
C ALA A 213 -58.03 60.14 -43.24
N GLU A 214 -57.37 59.03 -43.59
CA GLU A 214 -56.56 58.92 -44.82
C GLU A 214 -57.42 58.80 -46.09
N ALA A 215 -58.64 58.27 -45.94
CA ALA A 215 -59.69 58.24 -46.94
C ALA A 215 -61.02 58.20 -46.16
N PRO A 216 -61.97 59.13 -46.36
CA PRO A 216 -63.22 59.22 -45.59
C PRO A 216 -64.15 58.03 -45.89
N ALA A 217 -63.74 56.86 -45.41
CA ALA A 217 -64.34 55.56 -45.62
C ALA A 217 -64.22 54.76 -44.32
N CYS A 218 -65.22 53.92 -44.07
CA CYS A 218 -65.22 53.01 -42.93
C CYS A 218 -64.21 51.90 -43.17
N LYS A 219 -63.16 51.83 -42.34
CA LYS A 219 -62.22 50.71 -42.30
C LYS A 219 -62.60 49.80 -41.12
N CYS A 220 -62.39 48.49 -41.26
CA CYS A 220 -62.63 47.56 -40.15
C CYS A 220 -61.69 47.85 -38.96
N LEU A 221 -62.17 47.59 -37.74
CA LEU A 221 -61.35 47.68 -36.53
C LEU A 221 -60.15 46.72 -36.59
N PRO A 222 -59.03 47.01 -35.90
CA PRO A 222 -57.91 46.07 -35.79
C PRO A 222 -58.39 44.69 -35.31
N GLY A 223 -58.02 43.63 -36.04
CA GLY A 223 -58.52 42.27 -35.79
C GLY A 223 -59.76 41.88 -36.59
N TYR A 224 -60.23 42.72 -37.53
CA TYR A 224 -61.35 42.42 -38.42
C TYR A 224 -60.96 42.68 -39.89
N ILE A 225 -61.45 41.84 -40.80
CA ILE A 225 -61.29 42.01 -42.26
C ILE A 225 -62.61 42.36 -42.92
N GLN A 226 -62.51 43.15 -44.00
CA GLN A 226 -63.67 43.53 -44.79
C GLN A 226 -63.99 42.41 -45.78
N GLN A 227 -65.13 41.75 -45.59
CA GLN A 227 -65.63 40.70 -46.47
C GLN A 227 -67.12 40.97 -46.73
N ASP A 228 -67.51 41.13 -47.99
CA ASP A 228 -68.89 41.43 -48.42
C ASP A 228 -69.55 42.60 -47.67
N ASN A 229 -68.83 43.73 -47.55
CA ASN A 229 -69.30 44.96 -46.90
C ASN A 229 -69.58 44.85 -45.38
N ALA A 230 -69.17 43.75 -44.74
CA ALA A 230 -69.19 43.53 -43.30
C ALA A 230 -67.78 43.29 -42.75
N CYS A 231 -67.53 43.71 -41.51
CA CYS A 231 -66.26 43.49 -40.83
C CYS A 231 -66.34 42.22 -39.97
N LEU A 232 -65.68 41.16 -40.44
CA LEU A 232 -65.62 39.86 -39.78
C LEU A 232 -64.31 39.72 -38.99
N PRO A 233 -64.33 39.11 -37.79
CA PRO A 233 -63.11 38.94 -37.00
C PRO A 233 -62.11 38.03 -37.72
N LEU A 234 -60.84 38.45 -37.72
CA LEU A 234 -59.71 37.61 -38.10
C LEU A 234 -59.60 36.45 -37.12
N ASP A 235 -59.28 35.26 -37.62
CA ASP A 235 -58.96 34.12 -36.76
C ASP A 235 -57.72 34.48 -35.91
N PRO A 236 -57.85 34.61 -34.56
CA PRO A 236 -56.74 34.96 -33.68
C PRO A 236 -55.64 33.90 -33.66
N CYS A 237 -55.87 32.73 -34.27
CA CYS A 237 -54.92 31.63 -34.39
C CYS A 237 -54.14 31.63 -35.72
N GLN A 238 -54.28 32.65 -36.58
CA GLN A 238 -53.58 32.76 -37.87
C GLN A 238 -52.87 34.13 -38.02
N PRO A 239 -51.52 34.19 -37.94
CA PRO A 239 -50.59 33.13 -37.58
C PRO A 239 -50.68 32.75 -36.09
N SER A 240 -50.46 31.46 -35.78
CA SER A 240 -50.66 30.95 -34.41
C SER A 240 -49.69 31.60 -33.42
N PRO A 241 -50.18 32.21 -32.33
CA PRO A 241 -49.33 32.72 -31.24
C PRO A 241 -48.83 31.61 -30.30
N CYS A 242 -49.25 30.36 -30.54
CA CYS A 242 -48.94 29.20 -29.71
C CYS A 242 -47.63 28.52 -30.13
N SER A 243 -47.10 27.67 -29.26
CA SER A 243 -46.01 26.76 -29.61
C SER A 243 -46.36 25.94 -30.85
N SER A 244 -45.37 25.55 -31.65
CA SER A 244 -45.55 24.63 -32.78
C SER A 244 -46.15 23.28 -32.38
N LEU A 245 -46.05 22.89 -31.10
CA LEU A 245 -46.62 21.66 -30.55
C LEU A 245 -48.03 21.84 -29.96
N ALA A 246 -48.49 23.09 -29.78
CA ALA A 246 -49.74 23.39 -29.09
C ALA A 246 -50.90 23.63 -30.08
N ARG A 247 -52.11 23.26 -29.65
CA ARG A 247 -53.34 23.53 -30.42
C ARG A 247 -53.95 24.85 -29.97
N CYS A 248 -54.16 25.76 -30.92
CA CYS A 248 -54.85 27.04 -30.68
C CYS A 248 -56.37 26.87 -30.76
N SER A 249 -57.09 27.53 -29.87
CA SER A 249 -58.56 27.61 -29.84
C SER A 249 -59.00 29.00 -29.41
N VAL A 250 -60.14 29.48 -29.91
CA VAL A 250 -60.65 30.80 -29.56
C VAL A 250 -61.58 30.70 -28.35
N THR A 251 -61.32 31.50 -27.32
CA THR A 251 -62.17 31.62 -26.13
C THR A 251 -63.50 32.31 -26.46
N PRO A 252 -64.55 32.15 -25.63
CA PRO A 252 -65.81 32.89 -25.80
C PRO A 252 -65.65 34.42 -25.83
N SER A 253 -64.57 34.94 -25.24
CA SER A 253 -64.16 36.34 -25.25
C SER A 253 -63.39 36.79 -26.49
N GLY A 254 -63.19 35.91 -27.49
CA GLY A 254 -62.51 36.23 -28.75
C GLY A 254 -60.97 36.22 -28.68
N GLN A 255 -60.36 35.73 -27.60
CA GLN A 255 -58.91 35.66 -27.42
C GLN A 255 -58.35 34.26 -27.77
N PRO A 256 -57.12 34.15 -28.33
CA PRO A 256 -56.48 32.88 -28.60
C PRO A 256 -56.04 32.21 -27.29
N GLN A 257 -56.41 30.94 -27.11
CA GLN A 257 -55.99 30.07 -26.01
C GLN A 257 -55.24 28.87 -26.57
N CYS A 258 -54.05 28.63 -26.04
CA CYS A 258 -53.16 27.57 -26.49
C CYS A 258 -53.25 26.37 -25.53
N HIS A 259 -53.40 25.17 -26.08
CA HIS A 259 -53.47 23.93 -25.31
C HIS A 259 -52.31 23.01 -25.66
N CYS A 260 -51.53 22.60 -24.65
CA CYS A 260 -50.49 21.61 -24.84
C CYS A 260 -51.09 20.22 -25.11
N PRO A 261 -50.41 19.38 -25.90
CA PRO A 261 -50.83 18.01 -26.17
C PRO A 261 -50.71 17.10 -24.94
N GLU A 262 -51.34 15.93 -24.96
CA GLU A 262 -51.23 14.95 -23.88
C GLU A 262 -49.76 14.59 -23.59
N ASN A 263 -49.42 14.40 -22.30
CA ASN A 263 -48.06 14.14 -21.80
C ASN A 263 -47.08 15.30 -21.97
N TYR A 264 -47.58 16.51 -22.24
CA TYR A 264 -46.84 17.76 -22.17
C TYR A 264 -47.53 18.70 -21.18
N HIS A 265 -46.76 19.55 -20.52
CA HIS A 265 -47.25 20.54 -19.57
C HIS A 265 -46.75 21.95 -19.95
N GLY A 266 -47.47 22.99 -19.52
CA GLY A 266 -47.16 24.39 -19.82
C GLY A 266 -48.40 25.24 -20.06
N ASP A 267 -48.20 26.45 -20.58
CA ASP A 267 -49.25 27.44 -20.87
C ASP A 267 -49.70 27.46 -22.35
N GLY A 268 -49.24 26.48 -23.14
CA GLY A 268 -49.55 26.36 -24.57
C GLY A 268 -48.77 27.31 -25.49
N LYS A 269 -48.20 28.40 -24.97
CA LYS A 269 -47.15 29.16 -25.67
C LYS A 269 -45.80 28.44 -25.56
N VAL A 270 -45.57 27.78 -24.43
CA VAL A 270 -44.44 26.88 -24.18
C VAL A 270 -44.99 25.53 -23.71
N CYS A 271 -44.63 24.44 -24.40
CA CYS A 271 -45.02 23.08 -24.02
C CYS A 271 -43.78 22.22 -23.80
N LEU A 272 -43.65 21.67 -22.59
CA LEU A 272 -42.52 20.87 -22.15
C LEU A 272 -42.95 19.41 -21.93
N PRO A 273 -42.12 18.43 -22.31
CA PRO A 273 -42.46 17.02 -22.16
C PRO A 273 -42.54 16.64 -20.68
N GLN A 274 -43.50 15.80 -20.33
CA GLN A 274 -43.65 15.27 -18.98
C GLN A 274 -42.76 14.03 -18.79
N ASP A 275 -41.84 14.09 -17.83
CA ASP A 275 -40.99 12.95 -17.46
C ASP A 275 -41.67 12.10 -16.37
N PRO A 276 -42.22 10.91 -16.71
CA PRO A 276 -42.83 10.02 -15.72
C PRO A 276 -41.84 9.51 -14.67
N CYS A 277 -40.52 9.50 -14.90
CA CYS A 277 -39.57 9.08 -13.85
C CYS A 277 -39.54 10.04 -12.66
N LEU A 278 -39.97 11.30 -12.83
CA LEU A 278 -40.10 12.28 -11.75
C LEU A 278 -41.38 12.08 -10.92
N THR A 279 -42.35 11.33 -11.43
CA THR A 279 -43.66 11.12 -10.79
C THR A 279 -43.84 9.64 -10.48
N ASN A 280 -43.92 9.26 -9.19
CA ASN A 280 -44.03 7.84 -8.78
C ASN A 280 -42.94 6.92 -9.37
N PHE A 281 -41.72 7.44 -9.60
CA PHE A 281 -40.57 6.72 -10.15
C PHE A 281 -40.87 5.97 -11.48
N GLY A 282 -41.79 6.49 -12.29
CA GLY A 282 -42.24 5.87 -13.54
C GLY A 282 -42.95 4.53 -13.37
N GLY A 283 -43.44 4.22 -12.16
CA GLY A 283 -44.01 2.92 -11.81
C GLY A 283 -42.96 1.85 -11.50
N CYS A 284 -41.68 2.20 -11.41
CA CYS A 284 -40.60 1.25 -11.16
C CYS A 284 -40.34 1.04 -9.66
N PRO A 285 -40.06 -0.20 -9.20
CA PRO A 285 -39.64 -0.46 -7.83
C PRO A 285 -38.30 0.20 -7.50
N SER A 286 -38.31 1.30 -6.73
CA SER A 286 -37.11 2.08 -6.40
C SER A 286 -36.04 1.31 -5.60
N ASN A 287 -36.43 0.19 -4.99
CA ASN A 287 -35.52 -0.66 -4.22
C ASN A 287 -34.60 -1.52 -5.11
N SER A 288 -35.02 -1.94 -6.30
CA SER A 288 -34.35 -2.98 -7.09
C SER A 288 -34.15 -2.62 -8.56
N THR A 289 -34.65 -1.45 -8.97
CA THR A 289 -34.60 -0.96 -10.35
C THR A 289 -34.22 0.51 -10.44
N PHE A 290 -33.83 0.96 -11.64
CA PHE A 290 -33.76 2.36 -12.01
C PHE A 290 -34.73 2.66 -13.16
N CYS A 291 -35.35 3.86 -13.13
CA CYS A 291 -36.26 4.33 -14.16
C CYS A 291 -35.50 5.01 -15.31
N LEU A 292 -35.80 4.64 -16.55
CA LEU A 292 -35.23 5.24 -17.75
C LEU A 292 -36.32 5.94 -18.57
N TYR A 293 -36.22 7.27 -18.69
CA TYR A 293 -37.09 8.07 -19.56
C TYR A 293 -36.90 7.67 -21.04
N ARG A 294 -38.00 7.35 -21.73
CA ARG A 294 -37.98 6.98 -23.16
C ARG A 294 -38.61 8.05 -24.03
N ALA A 295 -39.78 8.53 -23.66
CA ALA A 295 -40.57 9.50 -24.41
C ALA A 295 -41.52 10.24 -23.44
N PRO A 296 -42.15 11.35 -23.85
CA PRO A 296 -43.11 12.07 -23.01
C PRO A 296 -44.19 11.11 -22.51
N GLY A 297 -44.37 11.02 -21.19
CA GLY A 297 -45.30 10.07 -20.56
C GLY A 297 -44.91 8.58 -20.58
N LYS A 298 -43.74 8.20 -21.15
CA LYS A 298 -43.27 6.80 -21.22
C LYS A 298 -41.89 6.58 -20.60
N ALA A 299 -41.82 5.65 -19.64
CA ALA A 299 -40.58 5.18 -19.00
C ALA A 299 -40.38 3.66 -19.16
N THR A 300 -39.17 3.18 -18.87
CA THR A 300 -38.84 1.75 -18.79
C THR A 300 -38.04 1.47 -17.53
N CYS A 301 -38.38 0.41 -16.81
CA CYS A 301 -37.63 -0.05 -15.64
C CYS A 301 -36.47 -0.95 -16.05
N MET A 302 -35.32 -0.79 -15.39
CA MET A 302 -34.17 -1.67 -15.57
C MET A 302 -33.61 -2.11 -14.22
N CYS A 303 -33.20 -3.37 -14.11
CA CYS A 303 -32.60 -3.90 -12.89
C CYS A 303 -31.25 -3.22 -12.57
N TRP A 304 -30.94 -3.09 -11.28
CA TRP A 304 -29.59 -2.74 -10.86
C TRP A 304 -28.57 -3.77 -11.40
N PRO A 305 -27.32 -3.35 -11.70
CA PRO A 305 -26.30 -4.25 -12.23
C PRO A 305 -26.07 -5.46 -11.32
N GLY A 306 -26.13 -6.67 -11.88
CA GLY A 306 -25.94 -7.93 -11.14
C GLY A 306 -27.24 -8.57 -10.61
N MET A 307 -28.39 -7.93 -10.85
CA MET A 307 -29.70 -8.48 -10.54
C MET A 307 -30.41 -8.95 -11.81
N THR A 308 -31.26 -9.96 -11.68
CA THR A 308 -32.10 -10.51 -12.75
C THR A 308 -33.56 -10.16 -12.49
N SER A 309 -34.30 -9.83 -13.55
CA SER A 309 -35.73 -9.52 -13.45
C SER A 309 -36.51 -10.72 -12.93
N ILE A 310 -37.50 -10.45 -12.09
CA ILE A 310 -38.50 -11.43 -11.71
C ILE A 310 -39.39 -11.67 -12.94
N ASN A 311 -39.65 -12.93 -13.29
CA ASN A 311 -40.50 -13.29 -14.45
C ASN A 311 -40.11 -12.63 -15.80
N ASN A 312 -38.83 -12.28 -16.00
CA ASN A 312 -38.33 -11.51 -17.14
C ASN A 312 -38.86 -10.06 -17.26
N ASP A 313 -39.61 -9.54 -16.27
CA ASP A 313 -40.07 -8.15 -16.23
C ASP A 313 -39.40 -7.38 -15.10
N ALA A 314 -38.64 -6.33 -15.43
CA ALA A 314 -37.99 -5.49 -14.42
C ALA A 314 -39.00 -4.67 -13.62
N SER A 315 -40.22 -4.46 -14.12
CA SER A 315 -41.28 -3.70 -13.45
C SER A 315 -41.84 -4.43 -12.22
N GLU A 316 -41.74 -5.76 -12.19
CA GLU A 316 -42.11 -6.60 -11.03
C GLU A 316 -41.02 -6.64 -9.95
N GLY A 317 -39.84 -6.09 -10.24
CA GLY A 317 -38.67 -6.08 -9.37
C GLY A 317 -37.59 -7.06 -9.79
N CYS A 318 -36.43 -6.97 -9.13
CA CYS A 318 -35.25 -7.76 -9.48
C CYS A 318 -34.69 -8.50 -8.26
N HIS A 319 -34.13 -9.69 -8.50
CA HIS A 319 -33.52 -10.55 -7.47
C HIS A 319 -32.07 -10.88 -7.81
N VAL A 320 -31.32 -11.30 -6.79
CA VAL A 320 -29.90 -11.67 -6.94
C VAL A 320 -29.79 -13.15 -7.31
N SER A 321 -29.01 -13.47 -8.34
CA SER A 321 -28.81 -14.85 -8.81
C SER A 321 -27.35 -15.30 -8.62
N CYS A 322 -27.09 -16.27 -7.73
CA CYS A 322 -25.83 -17.03 -7.69
C CYS A 322 -26.05 -18.33 -8.50
N LYS A 323 -25.36 -18.51 -9.63
CA LYS A 323 -25.46 -19.74 -10.42
C LYS A 323 -24.57 -20.84 -9.79
N PRO A 324 -24.94 -22.13 -9.91
CA PRO A 324 -24.01 -23.21 -9.61
C PRO A 324 -22.77 -23.04 -10.51
N HIS A 325 -21.57 -23.07 -9.93
CA HIS A 325 -20.26 -22.74 -10.54
C HIS A 325 -19.85 -21.27 -10.61
N SER A 326 -20.57 -20.35 -9.98
CA SER A 326 -20.10 -18.95 -9.89
C SER A 326 -18.92 -18.75 -8.94
N CYS A 327 -18.69 -19.62 -7.97
CA CYS A 327 -17.59 -19.51 -7.00
C CYS A 327 -16.72 -20.78 -6.99
N ASP A 328 -15.53 -20.69 -6.38
CA ASP A 328 -14.71 -21.88 -6.07
C ASP A 328 -15.53 -22.90 -5.26
N LYS A 329 -15.22 -24.19 -5.39
CA LYS A 329 -15.89 -25.26 -4.63
C LYS A 329 -15.76 -25.09 -3.12
N SER A 330 -14.69 -24.43 -2.66
CA SER A 330 -14.50 -24.13 -1.23
C SER A 330 -14.98 -22.73 -0.82
N ALA A 331 -15.61 -21.96 -1.71
CA ALA A 331 -16.13 -20.63 -1.41
C ALA A 331 -17.65 -20.61 -1.17
N THR A 332 -18.10 -19.62 -0.39
CA THR A 332 -19.53 -19.33 -0.12
C THR A 332 -19.96 -18.07 -0.87
N CYS A 333 -21.08 -18.11 -1.60
CA CYS A 333 -21.67 -16.94 -2.25
C CYS A 333 -22.43 -16.09 -1.22
N GLN A 334 -22.07 -14.82 -1.06
CA GLN A 334 -22.73 -13.85 -0.19
C GLN A 334 -23.15 -12.61 -1.00
N VAL A 335 -24.11 -11.84 -0.49
CA VAL A 335 -24.55 -10.58 -1.10
C VAL A 335 -23.99 -9.41 -0.29
N THR A 336 -23.27 -8.51 -0.96
CA THR A 336 -22.72 -7.31 -0.31
C THR A 336 -23.80 -6.26 -0.05
N PRO A 337 -23.57 -5.30 0.87
CA PRO A 337 -24.48 -4.18 1.11
C PRO A 337 -24.82 -3.37 -0.15
N ASP A 338 -23.92 -3.36 -1.12
CA ASP A 338 -24.09 -2.75 -2.45
C ASP A 338 -24.95 -3.59 -3.42
N ARG A 339 -25.60 -4.66 -2.93
CA ARG A 339 -26.48 -5.57 -3.68
C ARG A 339 -25.79 -6.29 -4.84
N LYS A 340 -24.51 -6.64 -4.67
CA LYS A 340 -23.73 -7.45 -5.61
C LYS A 340 -23.41 -8.82 -5.02
N THR A 341 -23.22 -9.83 -5.87
CA THR A 341 -22.72 -11.15 -5.45
C THR A 341 -21.21 -11.09 -5.20
N SER A 342 -20.77 -11.71 -4.11
CA SER A 342 -19.36 -11.84 -3.74
C SER A 342 -19.10 -13.27 -3.27
N CYS A 343 -18.03 -13.88 -3.76
CA CYS A 343 -17.58 -15.19 -3.28
C CYS A 343 -16.57 -14.98 -2.14
N VAL A 344 -16.74 -15.71 -1.03
CA VAL A 344 -15.85 -15.62 0.14
C VAL A 344 -15.26 -17.01 0.41
N CYS A 345 -13.93 -17.10 0.46
CA CYS A 345 -13.24 -18.35 0.80
C CYS A 345 -13.50 -18.74 2.27
N LYS A 346 -13.22 -20.01 2.63
CA LYS A 346 -13.27 -20.46 4.03
C LYS A 346 -12.23 -19.74 4.89
N SER A 347 -12.42 -19.80 6.21
CA SER A 347 -11.58 -19.09 7.21
C SER A 347 -10.10 -19.50 7.20
N ASP A 348 -9.77 -20.67 6.68
CA ASP A 348 -8.41 -21.23 6.57
C ASP A 348 -7.81 -21.12 5.16
N GLU A 349 -8.51 -20.45 4.24
CA GLU A 349 -8.13 -20.31 2.84
C GLU A 349 -7.96 -18.83 2.44
N VAL A 350 -7.06 -18.59 1.50
CA VAL A 350 -6.78 -17.27 0.93
C VAL A 350 -7.13 -17.27 -0.55
N GLY A 351 -7.78 -16.21 -1.01
CA GLY A 351 -8.19 -16.11 -2.40
C GLY A 351 -9.13 -14.94 -2.66
N ASP A 352 -9.68 -14.91 -3.86
CA ASP A 352 -10.69 -13.93 -4.28
C ASP A 352 -12.12 -14.52 -4.28
N GLY A 353 -12.29 -15.71 -3.72
CA GLY A 353 -13.55 -16.45 -3.69
C GLY A 353 -13.89 -17.20 -4.99
N TYR A 354 -13.26 -16.82 -6.10
CA TYR A 354 -13.34 -17.55 -7.37
C TYR A 354 -12.22 -18.58 -7.49
N ALA A 355 -11.09 -18.33 -6.84
CA ALA A 355 -10.02 -19.28 -6.59
C ALA A 355 -9.59 -19.20 -5.12
N CYS A 356 -9.73 -20.28 -4.38
CA CYS A 356 -9.37 -20.35 -2.96
C CYS A 356 -8.24 -21.36 -2.71
N TYR A 357 -7.21 -20.93 -1.99
CA TYR A 357 -6.00 -21.71 -1.70
C TYR A 357 -5.90 -21.94 -0.19
N GLY A 358 -5.76 -23.20 0.22
CA GLY A 358 -5.48 -23.56 1.61
C GLY A 358 -4.00 -23.45 1.96
N HIS A 359 -3.63 -24.00 3.12
CA HIS A 359 -2.23 -24.08 3.55
C HIS A 359 -1.37 -24.94 2.60
N LEU A 360 -0.05 -24.78 2.70
CA LEU A 360 0.90 -25.28 1.71
C LEU A 360 0.84 -26.79 1.52
N LEU A 361 0.78 -27.55 2.63
CA LEU A 361 0.66 -29.01 2.55
C LEU A 361 -0.62 -29.45 1.83
N HIS A 362 -1.75 -28.78 2.09
CA HIS A 362 -3.02 -29.03 1.40
C HIS A 362 -2.93 -28.73 -0.09
N GLU A 363 -2.29 -27.61 -0.49
CA GLU A 363 -2.13 -27.29 -1.91
C GLU A 363 -1.16 -28.24 -2.64
N VAL A 364 -0.15 -28.77 -1.95
CA VAL A 364 0.73 -29.83 -2.49
C VAL A 364 -0.06 -31.13 -2.70
N GLN A 365 -0.90 -31.53 -1.75
CA GLN A 365 -1.79 -32.68 -1.89
C GLN A 365 -2.82 -32.49 -3.01
N ARG A 366 -3.45 -31.31 -3.09
CA ARG A 366 -4.39 -30.94 -4.15
C ARG A 366 -3.73 -30.98 -5.53
N ALA A 367 -2.50 -30.48 -5.66
CA ALA A 367 -1.72 -30.55 -6.90
C ALA A 367 -1.32 -31.99 -7.29
N ASN A 368 -1.20 -32.90 -6.32
CA ASN A 368 -0.97 -34.32 -6.58
C ASN A 368 -2.23 -35.09 -7.03
N GLN A 369 -3.41 -34.50 -6.84
CA GLN A 369 -4.71 -35.06 -7.22
C GLN A 369 -5.27 -34.49 -8.53
N ILE A 370 -4.73 -33.38 -9.03
CA ILE A 370 -5.28 -32.66 -10.19
C ILE A 370 -4.17 -32.28 -11.19
N GLY A 371 -4.37 -32.60 -12.47
CA GLY A 371 -3.54 -32.12 -13.59
C GLY A 371 -2.31 -32.98 -13.95
N LEU A 372 -1.30 -32.35 -14.59
CA LEU A 372 -0.08 -32.98 -15.15
C LEU A 372 0.89 -33.58 -14.11
N VAL A 373 0.65 -33.38 -12.81
CA VAL A 373 1.52 -33.82 -11.70
C VAL A 373 0.83 -34.93 -10.86
N LEU A 374 -0.27 -35.49 -11.38
CA LEU A 374 -1.05 -36.56 -10.75
C LEU A 374 -0.14 -37.72 -10.30
N LEU A 375 -0.19 -38.06 -9.01
CA LEU A 375 0.60 -39.10 -8.34
C LEU A 375 2.13 -38.88 -8.28
N ARG A 376 2.67 -37.79 -8.82
CA ARG A 376 4.13 -37.57 -8.93
C ARG A 376 4.76 -36.97 -7.68
N LEU A 377 3.93 -36.47 -6.75
CA LEU A 377 4.38 -35.86 -5.49
C LEU A 377 4.22 -36.78 -4.29
N ARG A 378 3.82 -38.05 -4.47
CA ARG A 378 3.55 -38.99 -3.36
C ARG A 378 4.72 -39.12 -2.38
N VAL A 379 5.94 -39.30 -2.89
CA VAL A 379 7.15 -39.42 -2.05
C VAL A 379 7.42 -38.13 -1.31
N ALA A 380 7.34 -36.98 -2.00
CA ALA A 380 7.53 -35.68 -1.38
C ALA A 380 6.48 -35.39 -0.31
N ILE A 381 5.21 -35.72 -0.55
CA ILE A 381 4.13 -35.58 0.44
C ILE A 381 4.43 -36.42 1.67
N ALA A 382 4.81 -37.69 1.51
CA ALA A 382 5.16 -38.54 2.65
C ALA A 382 6.34 -37.98 3.47
N MET A 383 7.36 -37.42 2.80
CA MET A 383 8.48 -36.76 3.48
C MET A 383 8.04 -35.50 4.25
N LEU A 384 7.21 -34.66 3.63
CA LEU A 384 6.70 -33.44 4.24
C LEU A 384 5.75 -33.75 5.41
N GLU A 385 4.95 -34.81 5.31
CA GLU A 385 4.07 -35.29 6.39
C GLU A 385 4.85 -35.85 7.57
N GLN A 386 5.99 -36.50 7.34
CA GLN A 386 6.79 -37.07 8.43
C GLN A 386 7.70 -36.06 9.13
N GLY A 387 8.20 -35.06 8.39
CA GLY A 387 9.23 -34.14 8.92
C GLY A 387 8.80 -32.69 9.10
N CYS A 388 7.76 -32.22 8.40
CA CYS A 388 7.40 -30.80 8.34
C CYS A 388 5.90 -30.54 8.43
N GLN A 389 5.10 -31.52 8.87
CA GLN A 389 3.64 -31.42 8.83
C GLN A 389 3.13 -30.27 9.70
N GLU A 390 3.64 -30.17 10.93
CA GLU A 390 3.22 -29.14 11.88
C GLU A 390 3.56 -27.77 11.32
N ILE A 391 4.84 -27.52 11.02
CA ILE A 391 5.31 -26.21 10.56
C ILE A 391 4.64 -25.74 9.26
N LEU A 392 4.42 -26.63 8.28
CA LEU A 392 3.80 -26.27 6.99
C LEU A 392 2.29 -26.08 7.06
N THR A 393 1.66 -26.48 8.16
CA THR A 393 0.24 -26.25 8.42
C THR A 393 -0.02 -25.13 9.42
N THR A 394 0.95 -24.75 10.25
CA THR A 394 0.79 -23.73 11.31
C THR A 394 1.53 -22.42 11.08
N SER A 395 2.55 -22.40 10.22
CA SER A 395 3.48 -21.27 10.09
C SER A 395 3.65 -20.83 8.62
N GLY A 396 4.40 -19.76 8.37
CA GLY A 396 4.69 -19.22 7.03
C GLY A 396 5.18 -17.76 7.09
N PRO A 397 5.39 -17.07 5.94
CA PRO A 397 5.23 -17.58 4.58
C PRO A 397 6.43 -18.41 4.13
N PHE A 398 6.19 -19.54 3.47
CA PHE A 398 7.27 -20.41 2.98
C PHE A 398 7.43 -20.36 1.47
N THR A 399 8.64 -20.64 1.00
CA THR A 399 8.92 -21.01 -0.39
C THR A 399 9.43 -22.46 -0.39
N VAL A 400 8.61 -23.40 -0.86
CA VAL A 400 8.92 -24.83 -0.77
C VAL A 400 9.26 -25.41 -2.15
N LEU A 401 10.39 -26.11 -2.25
CA LEU A 401 10.75 -26.87 -3.44
C LEU A 401 10.29 -28.32 -3.28
N VAL A 402 9.29 -28.72 -4.05
CA VAL A 402 8.68 -30.05 -3.97
C VAL A 402 9.25 -30.93 -5.08
N PRO A 403 10.07 -31.96 -4.75
CA PRO A 403 10.62 -32.86 -5.75
C PRO A 403 9.51 -33.70 -6.38
N SER A 404 9.49 -33.72 -7.71
CA SER A 404 8.57 -34.52 -8.53
C SER A 404 9.33 -35.71 -9.09
N MET A 405 8.82 -36.92 -8.86
CA MET A 405 9.37 -38.16 -9.41
C MET A 405 9.06 -38.24 -10.90
N PHE A 406 9.87 -37.57 -11.71
CA PHE A 406 9.85 -37.68 -13.16
C PHE A 406 11.05 -38.55 -13.58
N SER A 407 10.80 -39.74 -14.14
CA SER A 407 11.84 -40.46 -14.87
C SER A 407 12.12 -39.69 -16.16
N VAL A 408 13.36 -39.21 -16.34
CA VAL A 408 13.81 -38.52 -17.55
C VAL A 408 14.04 -39.55 -18.66
N SER A 409 12.97 -40.22 -19.07
CA SER A 409 12.99 -41.17 -20.18
C SER A 409 11.71 -40.97 -20.98
N ALA A 410 11.70 -39.88 -21.74
CA ALA A 410 10.76 -39.45 -22.78
C ALA A 410 10.22 -38.04 -22.52
N ILE A 411 10.81 -37.05 -23.17
CA ILE A 411 10.13 -36.00 -23.97
C ILE A 411 11.24 -35.35 -24.79
N SER A 412 11.27 -35.74 -26.07
CA SER A 412 11.89 -34.94 -27.12
C SER A 412 11.07 -33.66 -27.27
N SER A 413 11.76 -32.52 -27.34
CA SER A 413 11.33 -31.26 -27.98
C SER A 413 10.01 -30.61 -27.53
N SER A 414 10.12 -29.53 -26.74
CA SER A 414 9.47 -28.23 -27.06
C SER A 414 9.92 -27.13 -26.07
N ASN A 415 10.01 -25.90 -26.59
CA ASN A 415 10.45 -24.66 -25.94
C ASN A 415 9.81 -24.41 -24.56
N MET A 416 10.48 -24.83 -23.50
CA MET A 416 10.31 -24.25 -22.16
C MET A 416 11.70 -23.81 -21.72
N ASN A 417 11.89 -22.52 -21.46
CA ASN A 417 13.12 -21.99 -20.86
C ASN A 417 13.35 -22.70 -19.53
N ARG A 418 14.17 -23.74 -19.57
CA ARG A 418 14.42 -24.61 -18.43
C ARG A 418 15.53 -23.97 -17.62
N TYR A 419 15.16 -23.10 -16.71
CA TYR A 419 16.09 -22.50 -15.77
C TYR A 419 16.69 -23.61 -14.89
N SER A 420 18.01 -23.79 -14.99
CA SER A 420 18.78 -24.69 -14.14
C SER A 420 19.36 -23.87 -13.01
N TYR A 421 19.02 -24.24 -11.79
CA TYR A 421 19.51 -23.58 -10.58
C TYR A 421 20.58 -24.45 -9.94
N LYS A 422 21.63 -23.81 -9.45
CA LYS A 422 22.76 -24.44 -8.76
C LYS A 422 22.90 -23.76 -7.41
N TYR A 423 23.03 -24.55 -6.35
CA TYR A 423 23.46 -24.01 -5.05
C TYR A 423 24.89 -23.46 -5.19
N GLU A 424 25.18 -22.33 -4.57
CA GLU A 424 26.51 -21.70 -4.64
C GLU A 424 27.58 -22.62 -4.01
N ASP A 425 27.19 -23.42 -3.02
CA ASP A 425 28.07 -24.25 -2.19
C ASP A 425 28.08 -25.74 -2.56
N GLN A 426 27.13 -26.17 -3.39
CA GLN A 426 27.02 -27.56 -3.86
C GLN A 426 26.74 -27.60 -5.36
N PRO A 427 27.43 -28.46 -6.14
CA PRO A 427 27.29 -28.52 -7.59
C PRO A 427 26.00 -29.23 -8.05
N GLN A 428 24.95 -29.21 -7.24
CA GLN A 428 23.72 -29.94 -7.53
C GLN A 428 22.78 -29.06 -8.33
N GLN A 429 22.51 -29.50 -9.56
CA GLN A 429 21.59 -28.82 -10.46
C GLN A 429 20.19 -29.39 -10.29
N PHE A 430 19.22 -28.52 -10.06
CA PHE A 430 17.81 -28.85 -10.19
C PHE A 430 17.13 -27.89 -11.16
N SER A 431 16.12 -28.39 -11.86
CA SER A 431 15.31 -27.57 -12.76
C SER A 431 13.90 -27.45 -12.20
N ILE A 432 13.35 -26.23 -12.23
CA ILE A 432 11.96 -25.98 -11.87
C ILE A 432 11.09 -26.52 -13.01
N GLN A 433 10.26 -27.51 -12.72
CA GLN A 433 9.29 -28.05 -13.66
C GLN A 433 8.09 -27.13 -13.79
N LYS A 434 7.54 -26.68 -12.66
CA LYS A 434 6.47 -25.70 -12.62
C LYS A 434 6.57 -24.84 -11.37
N ALA A 435 6.56 -23.54 -11.58
CA ALA A 435 6.73 -22.56 -10.52
C ALA A 435 5.37 -22.01 -10.05
N ASN A 436 5.39 -21.37 -8.88
CA ASN A 436 4.35 -20.45 -8.43
C ASN A 436 3.00 -21.12 -8.15
N TYR A 437 3.02 -22.31 -7.54
CA TYR A 437 1.82 -22.84 -6.93
C TYR A 437 1.52 -22.05 -5.66
N ILE A 438 0.35 -21.43 -5.65
CA ILE A 438 -0.07 -20.50 -4.60
C ILE A 438 -0.60 -21.30 -3.42
N ALA A 439 -0.22 -20.91 -2.20
CA ALA A 439 -0.80 -21.38 -0.96
C ALA A 439 -1.08 -20.19 -0.03
N ALA A 440 -1.96 -20.39 0.96
CA ALA A 440 -2.34 -19.38 1.94
C ALA A 440 -1.16 -18.88 2.78
N ASN A 441 -0.21 -19.77 3.08
CA ASN A 441 0.98 -19.53 3.90
C ASN A 441 2.28 -19.68 3.09
N GLY A 442 2.25 -19.43 1.78
CA GLY A 442 3.47 -19.45 0.97
C GLY A 442 3.28 -19.75 -0.51
N VAL A 443 4.35 -20.24 -1.11
CA VAL A 443 4.40 -20.69 -2.50
C VAL A 443 5.20 -21.98 -2.56
N PHE A 444 4.85 -22.86 -3.50
CA PHE A 444 5.72 -23.98 -3.81
C PHE A 444 6.01 -24.11 -5.30
N HIS A 445 7.15 -24.71 -5.60
CA HIS A 445 7.63 -24.97 -6.94
C HIS A 445 7.89 -26.46 -7.06
N THR A 446 7.40 -27.08 -8.14
CA THR A 446 7.76 -28.46 -8.42
C THR A 446 9.12 -28.48 -9.12
N VAL A 447 10.04 -29.28 -8.60
CA VAL A 447 11.41 -29.40 -9.13
C VAL A 447 11.69 -30.82 -9.56
N THR A 448 12.66 -31.00 -10.46
CA THR A 448 13.23 -32.33 -10.71
C THR A 448 13.81 -32.90 -9.43
N ALA A 449 13.74 -34.23 -9.25
CA ALA A 449 14.34 -34.92 -8.11
C ALA A 449 15.73 -34.35 -7.81
N LEU A 450 15.93 -33.92 -6.56
CA LEU A 450 17.23 -33.48 -6.07
C LEU A 450 18.16 -34.69 -6.23
N ARG A 451 19.17 -34.59 -7.10
CA ARG A 451 20.24 -35.58 -7.19
C ARG A 451 21.10 -35.42 -5.94
N TRP A 452 20.60 -35.95 -4.82
CA TRP A 452 21.34 -36.05 -3.57
C TRP A 452 22.49 -37.04 -3.78
N GLN A 453 23.68 -36.52 -3.99
CA GLN A 453 24.86 -37.16 -3.45
C GLN A 453 25.12 -36.45 -2.13
N LEU A 454 24.60 -37.02 -1.03
CA LEU A 454 25.00 -36.62 0.31
C LEU A 454 26.54 -36.64 0.34
N PRO A 455 27.22 -35.56 0.80
CA PRO A 455 28.54 -35.76 1.41
C PRO A 455 28.37 -36.90 2.41
N PRO A 456 29.29 -37.89 2.47
CA PRO A 456 29.08 -39.07 3.31
C PRO A 456 28.61 -38.62 4.69
N PRO A 457 27.46 -39.11 5.16
CA PRO A 457 26.90 -38.68 6.43
C PRO A 457 27.99 -38.83 7.49
N LEU A 458 28.15 -37.83 8.35
CA LEU A 458 28.94 -38.06 9.56
C LEU A 458 28.22 -39.21 10.26
N PRO A 459 28.92 -40.31 10.59
CA PRO A 459 28.28 -41.47 11.17
C PRO A 459 27.79 -41.10 12.58
N GLY A 460 26.53 -40.68 12.68
CA GLY A 460 25.80 -40.69 13.94
C GLY A 460 25.51 -42.13 14.32
N ASP A 461 25.72 -42.48 15.58
CA ASP A 461 25.44 -43.81 16.09
C ASP A 461 24.51 -43.67 17.31
N PRO A 462 23.22 -44.06 17.21
CA PRO A 462 22.28 -43.97 18.31
C PRO A 462 22.64 -44.88 19.49
N LYS A 463 23.67 -45.74 19.36
CA LYS A 463 24.22 -46.55 20.45
C LYS A 463 25.38 -45.87 21.19
N LYS A 464 25.98 -44.83 20.62
CA LYS A 464 27.11 -44.09 21.21
C LYS A 464 26.65 -42.78 21.81
N THR A 465 27.27 -42.38 22.91
CA THR A 465 27.04 -41.07 23.54
C THR A 465 27.60 -39.94 22.66
N VAL A 466 27.19 -38.70 22.93
CA VAL A 466 27.74 -37.51 22.28
C VAL A 466 29.26 -37.44 22.46
N GLY A 467 29.76 -37.70 23.68
CA GLY A 467 31.20 -37.73 23.95
C GLY A 467 31.95 -38.74 23.07
N GLN A 468 31.44 -39.97 22.97
CA GLN A 468 32.01 -41.03 22.13
C GLN A 468 31.99 -40.70 20.63
N ILE A 469 30.95 -40.03 20.14
CA ILE A 469 30.86 -39.62 18.73
C ILE A 469 31.88 -38.52 18.43
N LEU A 470 32.02 -37.53 19.33
CA LEU A 470 33.02 -36.46 19.17
C LEU A 470 34.45 -37.01 19.19
N ALA A 471 34.74 -37.98 20.07
CA ALA A 471 36.06 -38.63 20.16
C ALA A 471 36.40 -39.55 18.98
N SER A 472 35.40 -40.22 18.38
CA SER A 472 35.64 -41.18 17.29
C SER A 472 35.53 -40.61 15.87
N THR A 473 35.21 -39.31 15.73
CA THR A 473 34.97 -38.66 14.44
C THR A 473 36.09 -37.68 14.09
N GLU A 474 36.81 -37.93 12.97
CA GLU A 474 37.96 -37.11 12.55
C GLU A 474 37.64 -35.61 12.39
N ALA A 475 36.40 -35.28 12.01
CA ALA A 475 35.93 -33.91 11.80
C ALA A 475 35.84 -33.05 13.08
N PHE A 476 35.92 -33.66 14.26
CA PHE A 476 35.79 -32.98 15.56
C PHE A 476 37.04 -33.04 16.44
N THR A 477 38.16 -33.59 15.94
CA THR A 477 39.40 -33.79 16.71
C THR A 477 39.90 -32.52 17.41
N ARG A 478 39.82 -31.35 16.76
CA ARG A 478 40.25 -30.08 17.38
C ARG A 478 39.33 -29.64 18.52
N PHE A 479 38.03 -29.85 18.36
CA PHE A 479 37.06 -29.52 19.39
C PHE A 479 37.12 -30.50 20.56
N GLU A 480 37.40 -31.77 20.28
CA GLU A 480 37.59 -32.78 21.30
C GLU A 480 38.80 -32.46 22.19
N THR A 481 39.93 -32.00 21.63
CA THR A 481 41.07 -31.51 22.42
C THR A 481 40.67 -30.34 23.34
N ILE A 482 39.80 -29.43 22.88
CA ILE A 482 39.26 -28.35 23.72
C ILE A 482 38.43 -28.91 24.88
N LEU A 483 37.61 -29.93 24.62
CA LEU A 483 36.80 -30.60 25.65
C LEU A 483 37.67 -31.28 26.70
N GLU A 484 38.68 -32.05 26.27
CA GLU A 484 39.61 -32.76 27.17
C GLU A 484 40.29 -31.80 28.15
N ASN A 485 40.78 -30.65 27.67
CA ASN A 485 41.41 -29.63 28.51
C ASN A 485 40.44 -28.99 29.52
N CYS A 486 39.13 -29.09 29.28
CA CYS A 486 38.11 -28.60 30.21
C CYS A 486 37.56 -29.68 31.15
N GLY A 487 37.97 -30.94 31.02
CA GLY A 487 37.43 -32.07 31.80
C GLY A 487 35.94 -32.35 31.54
N LEU A 488 35.40 -31.88 30.39
CA LEU A 488 33.99 -32.02 30.00
C LEU A 488 33.60 -33.32 29.25
N PRO A 489 34.50 -34.15 28.69
CA PRO A 489 34.11 -35.38 28.00
C PRO A 489 33.28 -36.33 28.87
N ALA A 490 33.65 -36.50 30.14
CA ALA A 490 32.95 -37.38 31.08
C ALA A 490 31.49 -36.94 31.34
N MET A 491 31.20 -35.64 31.22
CA MET A 491 29.85 -35.10 31.36
C MET A 491 28.99 -35.40 30.12
N LEU A 492 29.59 -35.33 28.93
CA LEU A 492 28.92 -35.64 27.66
C LEU A 492 28.68 -37.15 27.45
N ASP A 493 29.27 -38.00 28.28
CA ASP A 493 28.98 -39.43 28.38
C ASP A 493 27.91 -39.76 29.43
N GLY A 494 27.52 -38.78 30.25
CA GLY A 494 26.48 -38.92 31.27
C GLY A 494 25.05 -39.02 30.71
N PRO A 495 24.05 -39.14 31.59
CA PRO A 495 22.65 -39.18 31.18
C PRO A 495 22.26 -37.84 30.52
N GLY A 496 21.87 -37.91 29.25
CA GLY A 496 21.34 -36.78 28.50
C GLY A 496 19.90 -36.44 28.89
N PRO A 497 19.19 -35.58 28.12
CA PRO A 497 19.48 -35.19 26.73
C PRO A 497 20.37 -33.94 26.55
N PHE A 498 21.40 -34.06 25.72
CA PHE A 498 22.25 -32.94 25.28
C PHE A 498 21.99 -32.53 23.83
N THR A 499 22.20 -31.25 23.54
CA THR A 499 22.41 -30.74 22.18
C THR A 499 23.75 -30.04 22.14
N VAL A 500 24.68 -30.52 21.30
CA VAL A 500 26.03 -29.97 21.20
C VAL A 500 26.24 -29.35 19.83
N PHE A 501 26.61 -28.07 19.82
CA PHE A 501 26.98 -27.34 18.62
C PHE A 501 28.50 -27.45 18.44
N ALA A 502 28.96 -28.44 17.69
CA ALA A 502 30.38 -28.77 17.56
C ALA A 502 31.02 -28.00 16.39
N PRO A 503 32.02 -27.12 16.63
CA PRO A 503 32.76 -26.46 15.55
C PRO A 503 33.59 -27.47 14.75
N SER A 504 33.74 -27.23 13.45
CA SER A 504 34.65 -28.02 12.61
C SER A 504 36.12 -27.75 12.95
N ASN A 505 37.02 -28.63 12.50
CA ASN A 505 38.46 -28.41 12.66
C ASN A 505 38.90 -27.08 12.03
N GLU A 506 38.36 -26.73 10.86
CA GLU A 506 38.66 -25.46 10.18
C GLU A 506 38.17 -24.25 11.00
N ALA A 507 37.00 -24.37 11.64
CA ALA A 507 36.46 -23.36 12.52
C ALA A 507 37.36 -23.12 13.75
N VAL A 508 37.89 -24.18 14.35
CA VAL A 508 38.84 -24.08 15.48
C VAL A 508 40.17 -23.49 15.03
N ASP A 509 40.66 -23.88 13.86
CA ASP A 509 41.92 -23.36 13.33
C ASP A 509 41.85 -21.87 12.99
N SER A 510 40.67 -21.32 12.74
CA SER A 510 40.47 -19.87 12.54
C SER A 510 40.74 -19.01 13.79
N LEU A 511 40.82 -19.60 14.99
CA LEU A 511 41.16 -18.89 16.24
C LEU A 511 42.67 -18.82 16.55
N ARG A 512 43.55 -19.25 15.63
CA ARG A 512 45.01 -19.43 15.83
C ARG A 512 45.85 -18.14 15.90
N ASP A 513 45.30 -17.02 16.36
CA ASP A 513 46.01 -15.74 16.51
C ASP A 513 46.53 -15.50 17.95
N GLY A 514 47.07 -16.54 18.61
CA GLY A 514 47.50 -16.48 20.02
C GLY A 514 46.36 -16.50 21.06
N ARG A 515 45.11 -16.30 20.62
CA ARG A 515 43.90 -16.43 21.47
C ARG A 515 43.71 -17.84 22.01
N LEU A 516 43.90 -18.84 21.15
CA LEU A 516 43.76 -20.25 21.53
C LEU A 516 44.83 -20.67 22.55
N ILE A 517 46.08 -20.21 22.38
CA ILE A 517 47.18 -20.44 23.32
C ILE A 517 46.87 -19.83 24.69
N TYR A 518 46.37 -18.59 24.72
CA TYR A 518 45.95 -17.94 25.97
C TYR A 518 44.83 -18.73 26.66
N LEU A 519 43.82 -19.18 25.92
CA LEU A 519 42.70 -19.95 26.47
C LEU A 519 43.14 -21.28 27.10
N PHE A 520 44.15 -21.95 26.53
CA PHE A 520 44.72 -23.19 27.08
C PHE A 520 45.70 -22.98 28.24
N THR A 521 46.15 -21.74 28.49
CA THR A 521 47.14 -21.43 29.53
C THR A 521 46.53 -20.58 30.65
N ALA A 522 46.61 -19.27 30.53
CA ALA A 522 46.15 -18.32 31.56
C ALA A 522 44.62 -18.07 31.53
N GLY A 523 43.94 -18.50 30.45
CA GLY A 523 42.54 -18.20 30.16
C GLY A 523 41.56 -19.36 30.38
N LEU A 524 41.91 -20.38 31.18
CA LEU A 524 41.11 -21.61 31.30
C LEU A 524 39.64 -21.39 31.71
N SER A 525 39.36 -20.39 32.56
CA SER A 525 37.98 -20.02 32.94
C SER A 525 37.15 -19.54 31.73
N LYS A 526 37.77 -18.77 30.83
CA LYS A 526 37.15 -18.34 29.57
C LYS A 526 36.95 -19.51 28.61
N LEU A 527 37.87 -20.48 28.61
CA LEU A 527 37.74 -21.69 27.79
C LEU A 527 36.56 -22.57 28.26
N GLN A 528 36.39 -22.74 29.57
CA GLN A 528 35.25 -23.47 30.13
C GLN A 528 33.91 -22.80 29.76
N GLU A 529 33.84 -21.47 29.83
CA GLU A 529 32.65 -20.72 29.44
C GLU A 529 32.36 -20.83 27.93
N LEU A 530 33.40 -20.80 27.09
CA LEU A 530 33.29 -21.04 25.65
C LEU A 530 32.68 -22.41 25.37
N VAL A 531 33.16 -23.47 26.01
CA VAL A 531 32.61 -24.83 25.80
C VAL A 531 31.16 -24.92 26.27
N ARG A 532 30.83 -24.38 27.44
CA ARG A 532 29.45 -24.37 27.96
C ARG A 532 28.49 -23.60 27.04
N TYR A 533 28.98 -22.61 26.31
CA TYR A 533 28.18 -21.85 25.34
C TYR A 533 27.80 -22.68 24.10
N HIS A 534 28.58 -23.73 23.79
CA HIS A 534 28.29 -24.66 22.69
C HIS A 534 27.37 -25.83 23.12
N ILE A 535 26.96 -25.90 24.38
CA ILE A 535 26.19 -27.03 24.93
C ILE A 535 24.84 -26.55 25.44
N TYR A 536 23.79 -27.28 25.08
CA TYR A 536 22.44 -27.15 25.64
C TYR A 536 22.06 -28.45 26.33
N ASN A 537 21.66 -28.38 27.60
CA ASN A 537 21.42 -29.54 28.48
C ASN A 537 19.96 -29.69 28.93
N HIS A 538 19.03 -28.92 28.36
CA HIS A 538 17.60 -28.97 28.72
C HIS A 538 16.76 -29.74 27.67
N GLY A 539 17.38 -30.54 26.80
CA GLY A 539 16.66 -31.26 25.74
C GLY A 539 17.47 -31.55 24.48
N GLN A 540 16.91 -32.39 23.62
CA GLN A 540 17.34 -32.56 22.24
C GLN A 540 16.62 -31.53 21.37
N LEU A 541 17.38 -30.57 20.83
CA LEU A 541 16.91 -29.60 19.85
C LEU A 541 17.29 -30.12 18.47
N THR A 542 16.38 -30.86 17.84
CA THR A 542 16.47 -31.14 16.40
C THR A 542 16.26 -29.85 15.61
N VAL A 543 16.57 -29.82 14.32
CA VAL A 543 16.40 -28.62 13.48
C VAL A 543 15.01 -28.01 13.57
N GLU A 544 13.96 -28.84 13.53
CA GLU A 544 12.57 -28.40 13.64
C GLU A 544 12.31 -27.66 14.97
N LYS A 545 12.80 -28.23 16.09
CA LYS A 545 12.69 -27.62 17.43
C LYS A 545 13.58 -26.39 17.58
N LEU A 546 14.74 -26.39 16.94
CA LEU A 546 15.69 -25.28 16.94
C LEU A 546 15.07 -24.04 16.29
N ILE A 547 14.47 -24.21 15.10
CA ILE A 547 13.82 -23.15 14.34
C ILE A 547 12.55 -22.65 15.04
N SER A 548 11.68 -23.57 15.50
CA SER A 548 10.43 -23.18 16.15
C SER A 548 10.64 -22.44 17.47
N LYS A 549 11.71 -22.76 18.21
CA LYS A 549 12.03 -22.11 19.50
C LYS A 549 12.65 -20.72 19.32
N GLY A 550 13.37 -20.47 18.22
CA GLY A 550 13.97 -19.16 17.84
C GLY A 550 15.10 -18.64 18.73
N ARG A 551 15.10 -18.97 20.03
CA ARG A 551 16.17 -18.67 20.99
C ARG A 551 16.18 -19.63 22.17
N PHE A 552 17.35 -19.91 22.71
CA PHE A 552 17.50 -20.82 23.84
C PHE A 552 18.67 -20.45 24.73
N LEU A 553 18.63 -20.93 25.97
CA LEU A 553 19.65 -20.67 26.98
C LEU A 553 20.66 -21.82 26.97
N THR A 554 21.92 -21.50 26.74
CA THR A 554 23.02 -22.48 26.75
C THR A 554 23.43 -22.84 28.19
N MET A 555 24.28 -23.85 28.35
CA MET A 555 24.84 -24.24 29.65
C MET A 555 25.74 -23.15 30.25
N ALA A 556 26.19 -22.17 29.45
CA ALA A 556 26.85 -20.95 29.93
C ALA A 556 25.86 -19.92 30.50
N ASN A 557 24.57 -20.25 30.61
CA ASN A 557 23.50 -19.35 31.06
C ASN A 557 23.37 -18.09 30.18
N GLN A 558 23.66 -18.24 28.89
CA GLN A 558 23.60 -17.18 27.89
C GLN A 558 22.67 -17.55 26.75
N VAL A 559 21.99 -16.56 26.20
CA VAL A 559 20.98 -16.76 25.15
C VAL A 559 21.67 -16.87 23.78
N LEU A 560 21.42 -17.98 23.08
CA LEU A 560 21.76 -18.14 21.67
C LEU A 560 20.51 -17.94 20.82
N THR A 561 20.59 -17.02 19.86
CA THR A 561 19.53 -16.74 18.88
C THR A 561 19.70 -17.60 17.63
N VAL A 562 18.58 -18.00 17.03
CA VAL A 562 18.52 -18.76 15.78
C VAL A 562 17.94 -17.86 14.70
N ASN A 563 18.73 -17.55 13.69
CA ASN A 563 18.31 -16.77 12.53
C ASN A 563 18.39 -17.64 11.27
N ILE A 564 17.65 -17.24 10.23
CA ILE A 564 17.70 -17.89 8.91
C ILE A 564 18.21 -16.85 7.91
N SER A 565 19.27 -17.16 7.18
CA SER A 565 19.84 -16.28 6.15
C SER A 565 18.90 -16.15 4.94
N GLU A 566 19.12 -15.16 4.07
CA GLU A 566 18.32 -15.02 2.83
C GLU A 566 18.45 -16.25 1.90
N GLU A 567 19.58 -16.96 2.01
CA GLU A 567 19.86 -18.22 1.30
C GLU A 567 19.29 -19.45 2.02
N GLY A 568 18.62 -19.28 3.16
CA GLY A 568 17.96 -20.34 3.91
C GLY A 568 18.86 -21.13 4.87
N ARG A 569 20.05 -20.63 5.22
CA ARG A 569 20.94 -21.29 6.19
C ARG A 569 20.56 -20.95 7.62
N ILE A 570 20.74 -21.92 8.53
CA ILE A 570 20.57 -21.70 9.97
C ILE A 570 21.83 -21.01 10.50
N LEU A 571 21.65 -19.82 11.05
CA LEU A 571 22.70 -19.00 11.65
C LEU A 571 22.49 -18.94 13.17
N LEU A 572 23.57 -19.13 13.93
CA LEU A 572 23.54 -19.16 15.39
C LEU A 572 24.34 -18.01 16.00
N GLY A 573 23.76 -17.39 17.03
CA GLY A 573 24.40 -16.35 17.81
C GLY A 573 24.50 -14.99 17.11
N PRO A 574 25.15 -14.00 17.74
CA PRO A 574 25.22 -12.63 17.25
C PRO A 574 26.07 -12.46 15.99
N GLU A 575 27.14 -13.25 15.86
CA GLU A 575 28.03 -13.25 14.69
C GLU A 575 27.47 -14.06 13.50
N GLY A 576 26.29 -14.68 13.65
CA GLY A 576 25.63 -15.42 12.58
C GLY A 576 26.42 -16.64 12.10
N VAL A 577 26.87 -17.50 13.02
CA VAL A 577 27.68 -18.67 12.65
C VAL A 577 26.81 -19.73 11.94
N PRO A 578 27.15 -20.16 10.71
CA PRO A 578 26.33 -21.09 9.96
C PRO A 578 26.49 -22.54 10.45
N VAL A 579 25.37 -23.26 10.46
CA VAL A 579 25.33 -24.70 10.76
C VAL A 579 25.57 -25.51 9.48
N ARG A 580 26.66 -26.28 9.45
CA ARG A 580 27.11 -27.09 8.29
C ARG A 580 26.36 -28.41 8.17
N ARG A 581 26.20 -29.11 9.29
CA ARG A 581 25.49 -30.40 9.38
C ARG A 581 24.61 -30.41 10.61
N VAL A 582 23.47 -31.05 10.47
CA VAL A 582 22.40 -31.00 11.46
C VAL A 582 21.95 -32.40 11.84
N ASP A 583 21.33 -32.49 13.02
CA ASP A 583 20.61 -33.68 13.48
C ASP A 583 21.45 -34.97 13.48
N VAL A 584 22.74 -34.89 13.85
CA VAL A 584 23.57 -36.09 14.02
C VAL A 584 23.11 -36.82 15.29
N PRO A 585 22.52 -38.02 15.19
CA PRO A 585 21.92 -38.69 16.33
C PRO A 585 22.96 -39.31 17.26
N ALA A 586 22.71 -39.22 18.57
CA ALA A 586 23.48 -39.87 19.63
C ALA A 586 22.55 -40.51 20.67
N ALA A 587 23.03 -41.50 21.44
CA ALA A 587 22.27 -42.19 22.47
C ALA A 587 21.70 -41.26 23.55
N ASN A 588 22.43 -40.19 23.88
CA ASN A 588 22.08 -39.23 24.93
C ASN A 588 21.91 -37.79 24.38
N GLY A 589 21.72 -37.60 23.07
CA GLY A 589 21.64 -36.25 22.52
C GLY A 589 21.63 -36.14 21.00
N VAL A 590 21.90 -34.91 20.54
CA VAL A 590 22.04 -34.58 19.12
C VAL A 590 23.22 -33.62 18.92
N ILE A 591 23.95 -33.77 17.82
CA ILE A 591 25.09 -32.91 17.46
C ILE A 591 24.78 -32.12 16.19
N HIS A 592 25.08 -30.82 16.21
CA HIS A 592 25.04 -29.93 15.06
C HIS A 592 26.46 -29.42 14.78
N MET A 593 26.97 -29.63 13.56
CA MET A 593 28.30 -29.19 13.16
C MET A 593 28.27 -27.73 12.68
N LEU A 594 29.20 -26.89 13.13
CA LEU A 594 29.31 -25.47 12.75
C LEU A 594 30.51 -25.21 11.83
N GLU A 595 30.41 -24.19 10.97
CA GLU A 595 31.56 -23.69 10.16
C GLU A 595 32.38 -22.62 10.90
N GLY A 596 31.93 -22.19 12.09
CA GLY A 596 32.62 -21.21 12.93
C GLY A 596 32.50 -21.58 14.41
N ILE A 597 33.08 -20.74 15.28
CA ILE A 597 33.02 -20.91 16.74
C ILE A 597 32.08 -19.89 17.34
N LEU A 598 31.21 -20.35 18.25
CA LEU A 598 30.35 -19.49 19.04
C LEU A 598 31.15 -18.84 20.17
N LEU A 599 31.42 -17.54 20.05
CA LEU A 599 32.12 -16.78 21.08
C LEU A 599 31.08 -16.12 22.02
N PRO A 600 31.03 -16.48 23.31
CA PRO A 600 30.16 -15.81 24.26
C PRO A 600 30.64 -14.35 24.49
N PRO A 601 29.73 -13.35 24.52
CA PRO A 601 30.12 -11.96 24.75
C PRO A 601 30.91 -11.72 26.06
N THR A 602 30.71 -12.57 27.07
CA THR A 602 31.36 -12.47 28.38
C THR A 602 32.87 -12.73 28.38
N ILE A 603 33.38 -13.51 27.41
CA ILE A 603 34.82 -13.81 27.34
C ILE A 603 35.59 -12.79 26.49
N LEU A 604 34.89 -11.85 25.85
CA LEU A 604 35.47 -10.84 24.98
C LEU A 604 35.88 -9.59 25.76
N PRO A 605 37.08 -9.01 25.50
CA PRO A 605 38.14 -9.53 24.64
C PRO A 605 38.83 -10.76 25.26
N ILE A 606 39.20 -11.73 24.42
CA ILE A 606 39.85 -12.97 24.87
C ILE A 606 41.21 -12.65 25.50
N LEU A 607 42.03 -11.83 24.83
CA LEU A 607 43.35 -11.42 25.31
C LEU A 607 43.26 -10.28 26.35
N PRO A 608 44.16 -10.26 27.35
CA PRO A 608 44.25 -9.18 28.33
C PRO A 608 44.72 -7.85 27.68
N LYS A 609 44.38 -6.73 28.32
CA LYS A 609 44.70 -5.37 27.80
C LYS A 609 46.12 -4.89 28.12
N HIS A 610 46.77 -5.46 29.14
CA HIS A 610 48.13 -5.12 29.60
C HIS A 610 48.95 -6.38 29.88
N CYS A 611 50.24 -6.35 29.53
CA CYS A 611 51.23 -7.35 29.92
C CYS A 611 52.37 -6.57 30.61
N ASP A 612 52.61 -6.82 31.91
CA ASP A 612 53.76 -6.26 32.62
C ASP A 612 54.89 -7.30 32.58
N GLU A 613 56.05 -6.92 32.05
CA GLU A 613 57.21 -7.81 31.92
C GLU A 613 58.38 -7.25 32.75
N GLU A 614 59.00 -8.08 33.59
CA GLU A 614 60.14 -7.70 34.42
C GLU A 614 61.46 -7.89 33.65
N GLN A 615 62.15 -6.79 33.34
CA GLN A 615 63.46 -6.80 32.68
C GLN A 615 64.56 -6.37 33.65
N HIS A 616 65.76 -6.93 33.48
CA HIS A 616 66.93 -6.62 34.32
C HIS A 616 67.94 -5.80 33.51
N GLN A 617 68.33 -4.63 34.02
CA GLN A 617 69.32 -3.74 33.39
C GLN A 617 70.46 -3.42 34.36
N THR A 618 71.70 -3.46 33.87
CA THR A 618 72.86 -3.04 34.64
C THR A 618 73.02 -1.51 34.60
N VAL A 619 73.02 -0.88 35.78
CA VAL A 619 73.22 0.57 35.99
C VAL A 619 74.41 0.83 36.91
N LEU A 620 74.88 2.08 36.99
CA LEU A 620 76.00 2.47 37.83
C LEU A 620 75.50 3.06 39.16
N GLY A 621 76.19 2.74 40.25
CA GLY A 621 76.03 3.36 41.57
C GLY A 621 76.58 4.78 41.63
N SER A 622 76.53 5.39 42.82
CA SER A 622 77.10 6.73 43.03
C SER A 622 78.63 6.73 42.83
N CYS A 623 79.14 7.70 42.07
CA CYS A 623 80.56 7.86 41.82
C CYS A 623 81.28 8.40 43.06
N VAL A 624 82.26 7.66 43.57
CA VAL A 624 83.02 8.00 44.78
C VAL A 624 84.52 7.93 44.50
N ASP A 625 85.36 8.35 45.44
CA ASP A 625 86.80 8.11 45.35
C ASP A 625 87.08 6.61 45.24
N CYS A 626 87.97 6.20 44.34
CA CYS A 626 88.26 4.77 44.12
C CYS A 626 88.82 4.09 45.38
N GLN A 627 89.42 4.84 46.31
CA GLN A 627 89.87 4.31 47.60
C GLN A 627 88.72 4.11 48.60
N ALA A 628 87.56 4.73 48.36
CA ALA A 628 86.35 4.65 49.17
C ALA A 628 85.20 3.96 48.42
N LEU A 629 85.49 3.02 47.52
CA LEU A 629 84.48 2.34 46.69
C LEU A 629 83.36 1.66 47.48
N ASN A 630 83.66 1.23 48.71
CA ASN A 630 82.68 0.68 49.66
C ASN A 630 81.55 1.67 50.03
N THR A 631 81.71 2.96 49.73
CA THR A 631 80.69 4.00 49.95
C THR A 631 79.83 4.29 48.71
N SER A 632 80.03 3.58 47.59
CA SER A 632 79.17 3.68 46.41
C SER A 632 77.78 3.08 46.71
N ILE A 633 76.72 3.88 46.56
CA ILE A 633 75.34 3.50 46.82
C ILE A 633 74.65 3.22 45.49
N CYS A 634 74.05 2.04 45.35
CA CYS A 634 73.23 1.67 44.20
C CYS A 634 71.89 2.43 44.17
N PRO A 635 71.33 2.75 42.99
CA PRO A 635 70.01 3.37 42.89
C PRO A 635 68.91 2.51 43.55
N PRO A 636 67.79 3.11 43.99
CA PRO A 636 66.66 2.35 44.56
C PRO A 636 66.13 1.31 43.57
N ASN A 637 65.72 0.14 44.09
CA ASN A 637 65.31 -1.06 43.34
C ASN A 637 66.43 -1.71 42.51
N SER A 638 67.68 -1.64 42.98
CA SER A 638 68.80 -2.36 42.38
C SER A 638 69.70 -3.04 43.42
N VAL A 639 70.36 -4.13 43.03
CA VAL A 639 71.25 -4.93 43.87
C VAL A 639 72.68 -4.81 43.36
N LYS A 640 73.65 -4.59 44.26
CA LYS A 640 75.08 -4.50 43.91
C LYS A 640 75.57 -5.80 43.26
N MET A 641 76.33 -5.67 42.17
CA MET A 641 76.94 -6.78 41.45
C MET A 641 78.44 -6.87 41.77
N ASP A 642 78.98 -8.08 41.89
CA ASP A 642 80.41 -8.31 42.13
C ASP A 642 81.20 -8.27 40.81
N ILE A 643 81.31 -7.09 40.18
CA ILE A 643 82.01 -6.86 38.92
C ILE A 643 83.02 -5.70 39.10
N PHE A 644 84.12 -5.70 38.34
CA PHE A 644 85.12 -4.63 38.39
C PHE A 644 84.49 -3.23 38.23
N PRO A 645 84.83 -2.26 39.11
CA PRO A 645 84.22 -0.93 39.11
C PRO A 645 84.62 -0.12 37.88
N LYS A 646 83.71 0.74 37.41
CA LYS A 646 83.93 1.57 36.23
C LYS A 646 84.46 2.95 36.62
N GLU A 647 85.42 3.48 35.85
CA GLU A 647 85.87 4.86 35.99
C GLU A 647 84.71 5.85 35.74
N CYS A 648 84.57 6.81 36.63
CA CYS A 648 83.59 7.89 36.57
C CYS A 648 84.21 9.21 37.05
N VAL A 649 83.47 10.31 37.01
CA VAL A 649 83.95 11.62 37.48
C VAL A 649 82.97 12.15 38.52
N TYR A 650 83.47 12.55 39.69
CA TYR A 650 82.68 13.12 40.76
C TYR A 650 83.22 14.50 41.17
N THR A 651 82.34 15.33 41.72
CA THR A 651 82.71 16.65 42.27
C THR A 651 83.15 16.51 43.72
N HIS A 652 84.40 16.90 44.01
CA HIS A 652 84.94 16.93 45.36
C HIS A 652 85.08 18.40 45.79
N ASP A 653 84.47 18.77 46.91
CA ASP A 653 84.50 20.14 47.44
C ASP A 653 85.17 20.20 48.83
N PRO A 654 86.49 20.44 48.90
CA PRO A 654 87.20 20.54 50.17
C PRO A 654 87.20 21.94 50.81
N ALA A 655 86.61 22.99 50.20
CA ALA A 655 86.63 24.35 50.76
C ALA A 655 85.66 25.38 50.09
N GLY A 656 84.57 24.94 49.45
CA GLY A 656 83.67 25.77 48.66
C GLY A 656 84.06 25.92 47.17
N LEU A 657 84.94 25.06 46.66
CA LEU A 657 85.42 25.05 45.27
C LEU A 657 85.15 23.67 44.65
N ASN A 658 84.16 23.60 43.76
CA ASN A 658 83.77 22.35 43.08
C ASN A 658 84.86 21.89 42.09
N VAL A 659 85.68 20.91 42.47
CA VAL A 659 86.71 20.32 41.61
C VAL A 659 86.25 18.96 41.09
N LEU A 660 86.31 18.76 39.77
CA LEU A 660 86.03 17.48 39.14
C LEU A 660 87.22 16.53 39.31
N LYS A 661 87.00 15.39 39.96
CA LYS A 661 87.99 14.32 40.14
C LYS A 661 87.53 13.02 39.50
N LYS A 662 88.48 12.22 39.03
CA LYS A 662 88.21 10.83 38.64
C LYS A 662 87.88 10.00 39.87
N GLY A 663 86.86 9.16 39.76
CA GLY A 663 86.38 8.24 40.79
C GLY A 663 85.97 6.91 40.20
N CYS A 664 85.41 6.04 41.04
CA CYS A 664 84.94 4.71 40.67
C CYS A 664 83.50 4.52 41.14
N ALA A 665 82.70 3.80 40.35
CA ALA A 665 81.32 3.44 40.68
C ALA A 665 81.09 1.93 40.52
N GLU A 666 80.28 1.37 41.41
CA GLU A 666 79.86 -0.04 41.38
C GLU A 666 78.80 -0.30 40.31
N TYR A 667 78.73 -1.52 39.79
CA TYR A 667 77.63 -1.95 38.95
C TYR A 667 76.47 -2.48 39.80
N CYS A 668 75.25 -2.12 39.43
CA CYS A 668 74.03 -2.48 40.13
C CYS A 668 73.04 -3.11 39.13
N ASN A 669 72.44 -4.25 39.49
CA ASN A 669 71.40 -4.89 38.70
C ASN A 669 70.04 -4.31 39.09
N GLN A 670 69.40 -3.58 38.18
CA GLN A 670 68.12 -2.92 38.40
C GLN A 670 66.99 -3.68 37.69
N THR A 671 65.91 -3.97 38.40
CA THR A 671 64.70 -4.56 37.81
C THR A 671 63.77 -3.43 37.34
N ILE A 672 63.42 -3.42 36.06
CA ILE A 672 62.53 -2.44 35.42
C ILE A 672 61.29 -3.17 34.92
N THR A 673 60.12 -2.72 35.36
CA THR A 673 58.84 -3.20 34.84
C THR A 673 58.51 -2.45 33.54
N VAL A 674 58.51 -3.15 32.41
CA VAL A 674 58.12 -2.58 31.12
C VAL A 674 56.63 -2.83 30.91
N ARG A 675 55.83 -1.75 30.84
CA ARG A 675 54.39 -1.84 30.59
C ARG A 675 54.11 -1.97 29.09
N GLY A 676 53.65 -3.15 28.65
CA GLY A 676 53.20 -3.39 27.28
C GLY A 676 51.72 -3.05 27.06
N LEU A 677 51.40 -2.34 25.97
CA LEU A 677 50.03 -2.09 25.53
C LEU A 677 49.61 -3.11 24.45
N GLY A 678 48.66 -3.99 24.79
CA GLY A 678 47.84 -4.81 23.90
C GLY A 678 48.51 -5.56 22.74
N ARG A 679 48.84 -4.85 21.65
CA ARG A 679 49.33 -5.43 20.37
C ARG A 679 50.84 -5.69 20.34
N LEU A 680 51.59 -5.23 21.35
CA LEU A 680 53.05 -5.32 21.42
C LEU A 680 53.58 -6.34 22.42
N CYS A 681 52.72 -7.18 23.04
CA CYS A 681 53.23 -8.23 23.93
C CYS A 681 54.07 -9.23 23.09
N PRO A 682 55.37 -9.40 23.37
CA PRO A 682 56.18 -10.39 22.66
C PRO A 682 55.60 -11.78 22.91
N LEU A 683 55.45 -12.59 21.85
CA LEU A 683 55.07 -14.00 21.96
C LEU A 683 56.20 -14.89 22.53
N GLY A 684 57.29 -14.29 23.01
CA GLY A 684 58.43 -14.98 23.60
C GLY A 684 58.49 -14.73 25.10
N THR A 685 58.50 -15.81 25.88
CA THR A 685 58.69 -15.86 27.35
C THR A 685 57.45 -15.68 28.25
N LEU A 686 56.34 -16.35 27.91
CA LEU A 686 55.58 -17.01 28.99
C LEU A 686 56.44 -18.17 29.51
N GLY A 687 56.92 -18.04 30.73
CA GLY A 687 58.01 -18.81 31.34
C GLY A 687 58.04 -20.32 31.03
N ILE A 688 59.09 -20.73 30.31
CA ILE A 688 59.68 -22.06 30.46
C ILE A 688 60.68 -21.95 31.61
N SER A 689 60.18 -21.86 32.83
CA SER A 689 60.98 -22.10 34.03
C SER A 689 60.04 -22.58 35.12
N SER A 690 60.16 -23.87 35.44
CA SER A 690 59.34 -24.65 36.37
C SER A 690 57.94 -25.02 35.90
N LEU A 691 57.84 -26.07 35.09
CA LEU A 691 56.79 -27.10 35.19
C LEU A 691 57.27 -28.32 34.39
N SER A 692 57.97 -29.20 35.09
CA SER A 692 58.22 -30.56 34.64
C SER A 692 56.87 -31.28 34.51
N GLY A 693 56.35 -31.40 33.28
CA GLY A 693 55.24 -32.31 32.96
C GLY A 693 54.11 -31.73 32.12
N VAL A 694 54.38 -31.33 30.87
CA VAL A 694 53.37 -31.32 29.79
C VAL A 694 54.07 -31.72 28.48
N PRO A 695 53.56 -32.70 27.71
CA PRO A 695 54.19 -33.12 26.46
C PRO A 695 54.02 -32.06 25.36
N LYS A 696 55.07 -31.94 24.54
CA LYS A 696 55.13 -31.12 23.31
C LYS A 696 53.96 -31.48 22.38
N LEU A 697 53.14 -30.49 21.99
CA LEU A 697 52.21 -30.65 20.87
C LEU A 697 52.97 -30.56 19.53
N CYS A 698 52.66 -31.51 18.64
CA CYS A 698 53.01 -31.50 17.22
C CYS A 698 52.19 -30.46 16.43
#